data_AF-S3JWW9-F1
#
_entry.id   AF-S3JWW9-F1
#
_cell.length_a   1.000
_cell.length_b   1.000
_cell.length_c   1.000
_cell.angle_alpha   90.00
_cell.angle_beta   90.00
_cell.angle_gamma   90.00
#
_symmetry.space_group_name_H-M   'P 1'
#
loop_
_entity.id
_entity.type
_entity.pdbx_description
1 polymer ?
#
loop_
_entity_poly.entity_id
_entity_poly.type
_entity_poly.pdbx_seq_one_letter_code
_entity_poly.pdbx_strand_id
1 'polypeptide(L)'
;MKTKKSTKYNPDSPSAVSILQDIAVVVFSLAAVAFTARLFYRDVNKTLERSDKVQIATVSYKYKSVQRKFLDRSVWDRPVQYSPVYNGDIIRTAPLSEATINFPDQNVISVGANTMIQIFKQAQKDETAIQVDEGRISVQTAGAAMAVRSDNASVNVEKDSVLHMQKLEADREADSSGGVLRLSVEKGRAALSKTDGGFAEADSAAQAQGEILTEGTVVNAGGFGYEPGRADAAGTENRPFVSVISPAPEMKILNKNAAGKAAAVPFKWYSSFDDGSELIFETSRSRDFTQNVRRVSVTGLKELTLDEQPGTVYWRLYAAEKGPEDASSDSGKFTVLAAPPPVILEPASDRRYVYKEALPAVRFLWKGNEVCSSYVLEASSDPDMKNPAVTKQVNGESVSFVLPRDGTWYWRLTPIYAAEDETSRKPTPASVFYIEKQKTFAPIEQLAPGKIADTAEGKSVTFSWKSVSEVKKYLVRVAKTEAMNNPVLERSSDINYYELKNAAKALPNGTYYWTVEGLDKNGERLTASAASSFKTRDSEVILRSLFPPDNYVLADTLCLDTRFTWKTNLQGEQRFQVSATPDFSSPLLDIKAQGSGIDGLMLERGDCYWRVAIKSEDETFHTPAKKLNVAPALPRPELIGIGDSVVVRPDAKTTFAWTAVPLADYYQVKITEPGLDSQPLYENLYITGTEVKMALQSIREGRYVIHVQAFAAATVTSSRRHSFAADKTFDLKHLRPVELVSPVRGARISGVDAALKPGTLEWNSVEKPVKSRLVLEKVGKAGSIISVSNPDYTVDLPPLEAGTYRWRVSAATEDGLDISSVRDGTFTVLPIPPLEKLAVSSPEENETFSVNFFKTNRSIVFRWKKNADATHYSIKLYNAKNQKIFEREIEANEASAAGTAGECAFTFTELAKLSRGTFSADIRAQRRLKNGLLFQDGNASVRHFVIDLPQTKKVETDDTGVLYGR
;
A
#
# COMPACT_ATOMS: atom_id res chain seq x y z
N MET A 1 -64.63 -33.35 32.47
CA MET A 1 -63.79 -32.16 32.17
C MET A 1 -63.29 -31.58 33.50
N LYS A 2 -62.04 -31.83 33.89
CA LYS A 2 -61.34 -31.07 34.94
C LYS A 2 -59.94 -30.75 34.43
N THR A 3 -59.59 -29.50 34.61
CA THR A 3 -58.69 -28.67 33.82
C THR A 3 -57.21 -28.83 34.16
N LYS A 4 -56.37 -28.58 33.14
CA LYS A 4 -54.91 -28.45 33.16
C LYS A 4 -54.36 -27.85 34.46
N LYS A 5 -53.41 -28.55 35.09
CA LYS A 5 -52.47 -27.94 36.03
C LYS A 5 -51.32 -27.31 35.25
N SER A 6 -51.18 -26.00 35.39
CA SER A 6 -50.00 -25.23 35.04
C SER A 6 -48.83 -25.68 35.91
N THR A 7 -47.76 -26.21 35.31
CA THR A 7 -46.47 -26.39 35.99
C THR A 7 -45.66 -25.12 35.75
N LYS A 8 -45.52 -24.31 36.81
CA LYS A 8 -44.60 -23.17 36.88
C LYS A 8 -43.17 -23.67 36.63
N TYR A 9 -42.49 -23.02 35.70
CA TYR A 9 -41.04 -23.14 35.48
C TYR A 9 -40.32 -22.52 36.69
N ASN A 10 -39.55 -23.32 37.43
CA ASN A 10 -38.70 -22.87 38.53
C ASN A 10 -37.30 -22.56 37.96
N PRO A 11 -36.73 -21.36 38.13
CA PRO A 11 -35.38 -21.05 37.69
C PRO A 11 -34.40 -21.41 38.80
N ASP A 12 -34.14 -22.70 38.99
CA ASP A 12 -32.95 -23.13 39.75
C ASP A 12 -31.77 -23.13 38.79
N SER A 13 -30.72 -22.40 39.17
CA SER A 13 -29.43 -22.32 38.48
C SER A 13 -28.95 -23.70 38.00
N PRO A 14 -28.50 -23.85 36.73
CA PRO A 14 -28.04 -25.13 36.21
C PRO A 14 -26.89 -25.65 37.07
N SER A 15 -26.98 -26.89 37.53
CA SER A 15 -25.90 -27.54 38.27
C SER A 15 -24.65 -27.57 37.39
N ALA A 16 -23.46 -27.45 37.99
CA ALA A 16 -22.19 -27.47 37.25
C ALA A 16 -22.04 -28.70 36.32
N VAL A 17 -22.76 -29.78 36.64
CA VAL A 17 -22.83 -31.02 35.83
C VAL A 17 -23.58 -30.81 34.51
N SER A 18 -24.66 -30.01 34.46
CA SER A 18 -25.39 -29.76 33.21
C SER A 18 -24.61 -28.85 32.27
N ILE A 19 -23.92 -27.84 32.81
CA ILE A 19 -23.04 -26.95 32.02
C ILE A 19 -21.89 -27.74 31.41
N LEU A 20 -21.29 -28.67 32.16
CA LEU A 20 -20.22 -29.54 31.66
C LEU A 20 -20.71 -30.49 30.56
N GLN A 21 -21.95 -31.00 30.66
CA GLN A 21 -22.56 -31.83 29.62
C GLN A 21 -22.82 -31.02 28.34
N ASP A 22 -23.34 -29.79 28.45
CA ASP A 22 -23.55 -28.91 27.31
C ASP A 22 -22.22 -28.56 26.62
N ILE A 23 -21.17 -28.26 27.40
CA ILE A 23 -19.82 -28.03 26.85
C ILE A 23 -19.31 -29.27 26.12
N ALA A 24 -19.47 -30.47 26.69
CA ALA A 24 -19.04 -31.71 26.05
C ALA A 24 -19.75 -31.97 24.72
N VAL A 25 -21.05 -31.70 24.63
CA VAL A 25 -21.83 -31.83 23.39
C VAL A 25 -21.38 -30.83 22.32
N VAL A 26 -21.10 -29.58 22.73
CA VAL A 26 -20.60 -28.55 21.81
C VAL A 26 -19.21 -28.91 21.28
N VAL A 27 -18.31 -29.38 22.15
CA VAL A 27 -16.96 -29.82 21.76
C VAL A 27 -17.04 -31.02 20.81
N PHE A 28 -17.90 -32.01 21.09
CA PHE A 28 -18.09 -33.16 20.21
C PHE A 28 -18.65 -32.76 18.84
N SER A 29 -19.62 -31.85 18.80
CA SER A 29 -20.20 -31.33 17.56
C SER A 29 -19.16 -30.56 16.72
N LEU A 30 -18.34 -29.73 17.36
CA LEU A 30 -17.24 -29.03 16.69
C LEU A 30 -16.20 -30.00 16.14
N ALA A 31 -15.87 -31.07 16.88
CA ALA A 31 -14.95 -32.11 16.42
C ALA A 31 -15.52 -32.86 15.20
N ALA A 32 -16.81 -33.18 15.19
CA ALA A 32 -17.47 -33.81 14.05
C ALA A 32 -17.46 -32.92 12.81
N VAL A 33 -17.74 -31.61 12.96
CA VAL A 33 -17.67 -30.63 11.86
C VAL A 33 -16.25 -30.49 11.34
N ALA A 34 -15.24 -30.42 12.21
CA ALA A 34 -13.85 -30.35 11.82
C ALA A 34 -13.41 -31.61 11.04
N PHE A 35 -13.87 -32.79 11.47
CA PHE A 35 -13.58 -34.05 10.81
C PHE A 35 -14.23 -34.16 9.42
N THR A 36 -15.51 -33.79 9.28
CA THR A 36 -16.20 -33.81 7.98
C THR A 36 -15.63 -32.75 7.03
N ALA A 37 -15.29 -31.56 7.52
CA ALA A 37 -14.60 -30.53 6.74
C ALA A 37 -13.23 -31.03 6.23
N ARG A 38 -12.47 -31.76 7.06
CA ARG A 38 -11.21 -32.39 6.65
C ARG A 38 -11.41 -33.45 5.56
N LEU A 39 -12.43 -34.30 5.69
CA LEU A 39 -12.73 -35.32 4.68
C LEU A 39 -13.16 -34.68 3.36
N PHE A 40 -14.02 -33.66 3.41
CA PHE A 40 -14.43 -32.90 2.23
C PHE A 40 -13.24 -32.21 1.56
N TYR A 41 -12.37 -31.55 2.33
CA TYR A 41 -11.14 -30.95 1.80
C TYR A 41 -10.23 -31.98 1.13
N ARG A 42 -10.10 -33.18 1.70
CA ARG A 42 -9.31 -34.27 1.11
C ARG A 42 -9.93 -34.77 -0.19
N ASP A 43 -11.26 -34.93 -0.23
CA ASP A 43 -11.97 -35.43 -1.41
C ASP A 43 -11.93 -34.43 -2.58
N VAL A 44 -12.16 -33.14 -2.29
CA VAL A 44 -12.12 -32.03 -3.25
C VAL A 44 -10.73 -31.78 -3.87
N ASN A 45 -9.67 -32.24 -3.19
CA ASN A 45 -8.28 -32.10 -3.64
C ASN A 45 -7.65 -33.43 -4.07
N LYS A 46 -8.45 -34.50 -4.22
CA LYS A 46 -7.93 -35.80 -4.65
C LYS A 46 -7.65 -35.80 -6.16
N THR A 47 -6.43 -36.15 -6.55
CA THR A 47 -6.09 -36.46 -7.95
C THR A 47 -6.38 -37.93 -8.23
N LEU A 48 -7.02 -38.22 -9.37
CA LEU A 48 -7.31 -39.59 -9.79
C LEU A 48 -6.18 -40.10 -10.69
N GLU A 49 -5.62 -41.26 -10.38
CA GLU A 49 -4.64 -41.94 -11.24
C GLU A 49 -5.24 -43.23 -11.79
N ARG A 50 -4.86 -43.58 -13.01
CA ARG A 50 -5.27 -44.82 -13.68
C ARG A 50 -4.07 -45.72 -13.87
N SER A 51 -4.18 -46.95 -13.35
CA SER A 51 -3.23 -48.03 -13.61
C SER A 51 -3.60 -48.86 -14.84
N ASP A 52 -4.81 -48.68 -15.39
CA ASP A 52 -5.37 -49.46 -16.49
C ASP A 52 -5.14 -48.82 -17.88
N LYS A 53 -4.61 -47.59 -17.95
CA LYS A 53 -4.33 -46.87 -19.20
C LYS A 53 -2.88 -46.41 -19.27
N VAL A 54 -2.32 -46.41 -20.49
CA VAL A 54 -0.96 -45.91 -20.76
C VAL A 54 -0.96 -44.38 -20.71
N GLN A 55 -0.03 -43.82 -19.95
CA GLN A 55 0.22 -42.38 -19.88
C GLN A 55 0.77 -41.87 -21.22
N ILE A 56 0.19 -40.81 -21.76
CA ILE A 56 0.63 -40.18 -23.02
C ILE A 56 1.32 -38.83 -22.82
N ALA A 57 1.05 -38.15 -21.70
CA ALA A 57 1.68 -36.88 -21.36
C ALA A 57 1.68 -36.65 -19.83
N THR A 58 2.27 -35.54 -19.39
CA THR A 58 2.33 -35.14 -17.98
C THR A 58 2.02 -33.66 -17.84
N VAL A 59 1.18 -33.28 -16.86
CA VAL A 59 0.96 -31.87 -16.49
C VAL A 59 2.20 -31.39 -15.72
N SER A 60 3.23 -30.94 -16.42
CA SER A 60 4.54 -30.56 -15.86
C SER A 60 4.46 -29.30 -15.01
N TYR A 61 3.52 -28.41 -15.30
CA TYR A 61 3.29 -27.18 -14.55
C TYR A 61 1.81 -26.81 -14.54
N LYS A 62 1.38 -26.27 -13.40
CA LYS A 62 0.00 -25.84 -13.16
C LYS A 62 0.03 -24.55 -12.35
N TYR A 63 -0.81 -23.61 -12.74
CA TYR A 63 -1.09 -22.42 -11.96
C TYR A 63 -2.60 -22.28 -11.74
N LYS A 64 -2.99 -22.03 -10.48
CA LYS A 64 -4.39 -21.94 -10.03
C LYS A 64 -5.23 -23.16 -10.41
N SER A 65 -6.33 -22.98 -11.14
CA SER A 65 -7.38 -23.99 -11.32
C SER A 65 -7.26 -24.65 -12.69
N VAL A 66 -6.63 -25.82 -12.69
CA VAL A 66 -6.62 -26.77 -13.80
C VAL A 66 -7.49 -27.95 -13.40
N GLN A 67 -8.42 -28.32 -14.26
CA GLN A 67 -9.30 -29.46 -14.12
C GLN A 67 -9.05 -30.43 -15.26
N ARG A 68 -9.19 -31.72 -14.98
CA ARG A 68 -9.12 -32.78 -15.99
C ARG A 68 -10.35 -33.66 -15.88
N LYS A 69 -10.81 -34.16 -17.02
CA LYS A 69 -11.91 -35.13 -17.12
C LYS A 69 -11.48 -36.26 -18.04
N PHE A 70 -11.63 -37.50 -17.57
CA PHE A 70 -11.38 -38.68 -18.40
C PHE A 70 -12.49 -38.87 -19.43
N LEU A 71 -12.15 -39.36 -20.63
CA LEU A 71 -13.10 -39.59 -21.71
C LEU A 71 -14.31 -40.45 -21.28
N ASP A 72 -14.07 -41.49 -20.50
CA ASP A 72 -15.02 -42.51 -20.05
C ASP A 72 -15.71 -42.18 -18.71
N ARG A 73 -15.51 -40.97 -18.16
CA ARG A 73 -16.13 -40.56 -16.89
C ARG A 73 -16.63 -39.12 -16.91
N SER A 74 -17.79 -38.88 -16.31
CA SER A 74 -18.38 -37.54 -16.20
C SER A 74 -17.86 -36.70 -15.03
N VAL A 75 -16.79 -37.13 -14.34
CA VAL A 75 -16.26 -36.47 -13.15
C VAL A 75 -15.01 -35.66 -13.50
N TRP A 76 -15.02 -34.38 -13.12
CA TRP A 76 -13.84 -33.53 -13.17
C TRP A 76 -13.00 -33.72 -11.92
N ASP A 77 -11.70 -33.95 -12.10
CA ASP A 77 -10.72 -33.91 -11.02
C ASP A 77 -9.80 -32.70 -11.14
N ARG A 78 -9.03 -32.44 -10.08
CA ARG A 78 -8.02 -31.38 -10.05
C ARG A 78 -6.64 -32.03 -10.05
N PRO A 79 -6.00 -32.21 -11.21
CA PRO A 79 -4.65 -32.77 -11.26
C PRO A 79 -3.68 -31.91 -10.46
N VAL A 80 -2.84 -32.54 -9.63
CA VAL A 80 -1.65 -31.91 -9.05
C VAL A 80 -0.55 -31.77 -10.11
N GLN A 81 0.48 -31.00 -9.81
CA GLN A 81 1.64 -30.91 -10.70
C GLN A 81 2.29 -32.29 -10.84
N TYR A 82 2.76 -32.60 -12.06
CA TYR A 82 3.26 -33.90 -12.50
C TYR A 82 2.22 -35.03 -12.60
N SER A 83 0.93 -34.70 -12.61
CA SER A 83 -0.11 -35.72 -12.86
C SER A 83 -0.01 -36.29 -14.28
N PRO A 84 -0.25 -37.60 -14.48
CA PRO A 84 -0.29 -38.22 -15.79
C PRO A 84 -1.49 -37.71 -16.60
N VAL A 85 -1.40 -37.73 -17.92
CA VAL A 85 -2.52 -37.46 -18.85
C VAL A 85 -2.67 -38.67 -19.77
N TYR A 86 -3.90 -39.10 -20.00
CA TYR A 86 -4.25 -40.28 -20.77
C TYR A 86 -4.94 -39.92 -22.09
N ASN A 87 -4.98 -40.89 -23.01
CA ASN A 87 -5.61 -40.71 -24.31
C ASN A 87 -7.12 -40.42 -24.17
N GLY A 88 -7.56 -39.31 -24.79
CA GLY A 88 -8.93 -38.81 -24.78
C GLY A 88 -9.26 -37.86 -23.61
N ASP A 89 -8.30 -37.57 -22.73
CA ASP A 89 -8.52 -36.69 -21.59
C ASP A 89 -8.80 -35.25 -22.02
N ILE A 90 -9.77 -34.62 -21.34
CA ILE A 90 -10.11 -33.22 -21.48
C ILE A 90 -9.43 -32.44 -20.37
N ILE A 91 -8.68 -31.41 -20.73
CA ILE A 91 -8.02 -30.49 -19.80
C ILE A 91 -8.66 -29.12 -19.94
N ARG A 92 -9.09 -28.57 -18.82
CA ARG A 92 -9.70 -27.24 -18.72
C ARG A 92 -8.93 -26.35 -17.78
N THR A 93 -8.65 -25.14 -18.21
CA THR A 93 -8.09 -24.05 -17.41
C THR A 93 -9.18 -23.02 -17.11
N ALA A 94 -9.32 -22.63 -15.85
CA ALA A 94 -10.24 -21.56 -15.46
C ALA A 94 -9.67 -20.17 -15.85
N PRO A 95 -10.42 -19.06 -15.64
CA PRO A 95 -9.83 -17.73 -15.74
C PRO A 95 -8.56 -17.66 -14.87
N LEU A 96 -7.54 -16.95 -15.34
CA LEU A 96 -6.25 -16.79 -14.64
C LEU A 96 -5.46 -18.07 -14.41
N SER A 97 -5.84 -19.20 -15.00
CA SER A 97 -5.18 -20.49 -14.82
C SER A 97 -4.39 -20.87 -16.08
N GLU A 98 -3.35 -21.66 -15.91
CA GLU A 98 -2.49 -22.14 -17.00
C GLU A 98 -2.02 -23.55 -16.66
N ALA A 99 -1.74 -24.31 -17.71
CA ALA A 99 -1.11 -25.62 -17.61
C ALA A 99 -0.03 -25.77 -18.68
N THR A 100 1.08 -26.40 -18.32
CA THR A 100 2.07 -26.89 -19.29
C THR A 100 1.99 -28.41 -19.30
N ILE A 101 1.90 -28.97 -20.51
CA ILE A 101 1.78 -30.41 -20.73
C ILE A 101 2.99 -30.85 -21.53
N ASN A 102 3.78 -31.74 -20.94
CA ASN A 102 4.98 -32.29 -21.57
C ASN A 102 4.68 -33.71 -22.07
N PHE A 103 5.11 -33.99 -23.29
CA PHE A 103 5.02 -35.29 -23.91
C PHE A 103 6.38 -36.02 -23.85
N PRO A 104 6.39 -37.35 -23.89
CA PRO A 104 7.63 -38.14 -23.89
C PRO A 104 8.57 -37.84 -25.08
N ASP A 105 8.03 -37.36 -26.19
CA ASP A 105 8.75 -36.95 -27.41
C ASP A 105 9.31 -35.51 -27.32
N GLN A 106 9.36 -34.92 -26.12
CA GLN A 106 9.79 -33.54 -25.85
C GLN A 106 8.88 -32.47 -26.46
N ASN A 107 7.71 -32.84 -27.01
CA ASN A 107 6.72 -31.85 -27.40
C ASN A 107 6.11 -31.20 -26.14
N VAL A 108 5.78 -29.91 -26.24
CA VAL A 108 5.24 -29.11 -25.14
C VAL A 108 4.01 -28.35 -25.60
N ILE A 109 2.93 -28.47 -24.83
CA ILE A 109 1.73 -27.64 -25.00
C ILE A 109 1.62 -26.71 -23.80
N SER A 110 1.55 -25.41 -24.06
CA SER A 110 1.16 -24.41 -23.08
C SER A 110 -0.31 -24.05 -23.28
N VAL A 111 -1.11 -24.28 -22.23
CA VAL A 111 -2.55 -24.05 -22.20
C VAL A 111 -2.82 -22.77 -21.41
N GLY A 112 -3.29 -21.73 -22.09
CA GLY A 112 -3.60 -20.43 -21.47
C GLY A 112 -4.92 -20.44 -20.69
N ALA A 113 -5.32 -19.28 -20.17
CA ALA A 113 -6.57 -19.14 -19.42
C ALA A 113 -7.82 -19.34 -20.28
N ASN A 114 -8.93 -19.77 -19.66
CA ASN A 114 -10.20 -20.05 -20.33
C ASN A 114 -10.07 -20.99 -21.53
N THR A 115 -9.22 -22.01 -21.38
CA THR A 115 -8.92 -22.92 -22.47
C THR A 115 -9.41 -24.31 -22.14
N MET A 116 -10.11 -24.92 -23.10
CA MET A 116 -10.51 -26.32 -23.04
C MET A 116 -9.87 -27.06 -24.22
N ILE A 117 -9.07 -28.07 -23.90
CA ILE A 117 -8.45 -28.94 -24.89
C ILE A 117 -8.77 -30.40 -24.62
N GLN A 118 -8.78 -31.19 -25.68
CA GLN A 118 -8.84 -32.64 -25.59
C GLN A 118 -7.66 -33.26 -26.34
N ILE A 119 -6.98 -34.22 -25.74
CA ILE A 119 -5.74 -34.79 -26.26
C ILE A 119 -5.98 -36.22 -26.74
N PHE A 120 -5.68 -36.48 -28.01
CA PHE A 120 -5.77 -37.79 -28.64
C PHE A 120 -4.41 -38.23 -29.16
N LYS A 121 -4.07 -39.50 -28.96
CA LYS A 121 -2.93 -40.16 -29.60
C LYS A 121 -3.47 -41.20 -30.59
N GLN A 122 -3.21 -40.99 -31.89
CA GLN A 122 -3.70 -41.89 -32.94
C GLN A 122 -2.83 -43.15 -33.05
N ALA A 123 -3.45 -44.33 -33.00
CA ALA A 123 -2.74 -45.62 -32.97
C ALA A 123 -2.03 -45.98 -34.30
N GLN A 124 -2.40 -45.35 -35.42
CA GLN A 124 -1.93 -45.69 -36.77
C GLN A 124 -0.72 -44.86 -37.27
N LYS A 125 -0.42 -43.69 -36.67
CA LYS A 125 0.62 -42.76 -37.16
C LYS A 125 1.61 -42.23 -36.11
N ASP A 126 1.48 -42.61 -34.83
CA ASP A 126 2.22 -42.02 -33.69
C ASP A 126 2.15 -40.48 -33.62
N GLU A 127 1.14 -39.89 -34.27
CA GLU A 127 0.85 -38.45 -34.25
C GLU A 127 -0.13 -38.14 -33.12
N THR A 128 0.19 -37.10 -32.34
CA THR A 128 -0.70 -36.57 -31.30
C THR A 128 -1.59 -35.48 -31.91
N ALA A 129 -2.91 -35.63 -31.74
CA ALA A 129 -3.91 -34.67 -32.14
C ALA A 129 -4.52 -33.97 -30.92
N ILE A 130 -4.61 -32.65 -30.97
CA ILE A 130 -5.20 -31.82 -29.92
C ILE A 130 -6.45 -31.17 -30.50
N GLN A 131 -7.60 -31.39 -29.89
CA GLN A 131 -8.81 -30.63 -30.17
C GLN A 131 -8.87 -29.42 -29.24
N VAL A 132 -9.15 -28.24 -29.77
CA VAL A 132 -9.32 -26.99 -29.00
C VAL A 132 -10.73 -26.46 -29.20
N ASP A 133 -11.49 -26.48 -28.11
CA ASP A 133 -12.88 -26.07 -28.11
C ASP A 133 -13.01 -24.56 -27.87
N GLU A 134 -12.21 -24.01 -26.95
CA GLU A 134 -12.16 -22.59 -26.58
C GLU A 134 -10.77 -22.21 -26.04
N GLY A 135 -10.44 -20.92 -26.11
CA GLY A 135 -9.26 -20.33 -25.45
C GLY A 135 -8.01 -20.24 -26.32
N ARG A 136 -6.83 -20.27 -25.68
CA ARG A 136 -5.53 -20.06 -26.33
C ARG A 136 -4.54 -21.15 -25.96
N ILE A 137 -3.85 -21.68 -26.97
CA ILE A 137 -2.77 -22.63 -26.80
C ILE A 137 -1.52 -22.23 -27.59
N SER A 138 -0.37 -22.65 -27.08
CA SER A 138 0.91 -22.66 -27.80
C SER A 138 1.39 -24.09 -27.88
N VAL A 139 1.73 -24.55 -29.08
CA VAL A 139 2.26 -25.89 -29.35
C VAL A 139 3.69 -25.77 -29.84
N GLN A 140 4.61 -26.40 -29.12
CA GLN A 140 6.02 -26.50 -29.47
C GLN A 140 6.34 -27.97 -29.77
N THR A 141 6.79 -28.24 -30.98
CA THR A 141 7.22 -29.57 -31.42
C THR A 141 8.75 -29.64 -31.43
N ALA A 142 9.30 -30.72 -30.90
CA ALA A 142 10.74 -31.01 -30.89
C ALA A 142 11.03 -32.44 -31.38
N GLY A 143 10.19 -33.42 -31.00
CA GLY A 143 10.35 -34.82 -31.43
C GLY A 143 9.59 -35.16 -32.71
N ALA A 144 8.26 -34.99 -32.66
CA ALA A 144 7.32 -35.40 -33.71
C ALA A 144 6.34 -34.27 -34.07
N ALA A 145 5.73 -34.36 -35.26
CA ALA A 145 4.67 -33.44 -35.69
C ALA A 145 3.40 -33.61 -34.84
N MET A 146 2.64 -32.53 -34.68
CA MET A 146 1.39 -32.53 -33.92
C MET A 146 0.25 -31.88 -34.72
N ALA A 147 -0.92 -32.50 -34.70
CA ALA A 147 -2.12 -31.94 -35.31
C ALA A 147 -2.94 -31.15 -34.28
N VAL A 148 -3.21 -29.88 -34.56
CA VAL A 148 -4.08 -29.01 -33.75
C VAL A 148 -5.39 -28.81 -34.52
N ARG A 149 -6.50 -29.21 -33.92
CA ARG A 149 -7.83 -29.19 -34.54
C ARG A 149 -8.77 -28.25 -33.80
N SER A 150 -9.62 -27.58 -34.56
CA SER A 150 -10.82 -26.88 -34.09
C SER A 150 -11.99 -27.28 -34.98
N ASP A 151 -13.21 -26.80 -34.67
CA ASP A 151 -14.45 -27.24 -35.31
C ASP A 151 -14.39 -27.19 -36.85
N ASN A 152 -13.68 -26.21 -37.41
CA ASN A 152 -13.64 -25.96 -38.86
C ASN A 152 -12.22 -25.94 -39.47
N ALA A 153 -11.18 -26.25 -38.68
CA ALA A 153 -9.78 -26.15 -39.13
C ALA A 153 -8.89 -27.21 -38.48
N SER A 154 -7.96 -27.77 -39.25
CA SER A 154 -6.92 -28.68 -38.77
C SER A 154 -5.55 -28.15 -39.21
N VAL A 155 -4.67 -27.89 -38.25
CA VAL A 155 -3.31 -27.40 -38.47
C VAL A 155 -2.32 -28.48 -38.10
N ASN A 156 -1.52 -28.94 -39.06
CA ASN A 156 -0.42 -29.86 -38.79
C ASN A 156 0.87 -29.08 -38.53
N VAL A 157 1.38 -29.12 -37.31
CA VAL A 157 2.62 -28.45 -36.90
C VAL A 157 3.79 -29.39 -37.16
N GLU A 158 4.70 -29.03 -38.07
CA GLU A 158 5.86 -29.85 -38.40
C GLU A 158 6.83 -29.94 -37.21
N LYS A 159 7.84 -30.82 -37.30
CA LYS A 159 8.89 -30.93 -36.27
C LYS A 159 9.66 -29.59 -36.14
N ASP A 160 10.18 -29.31 -34.95
CA ASP A 160 10.99 -28.12 -34.63
C ASP A 160 10.26 -26.78 -34.88
N SER A 161 8.93 -26.79 -34.72
CA SER A 161 8.04 -25.67 -35.01
C SER A 161 7.26 -25.20 -33.77
N VAL A 162 6.87 -23.93 -33.76
CA VAL A 162 6.08 -23.31 -32.69
C VAL A 162 4.87 -22.62 -33.31
N LEU A 163 3.67 -23.07 -32.94
CA LEU A 163 2.40 -22.52 -33.39
C LEU A 163 1.61 -22.00 -32.19
N HIS A 164 1.12 -20.76 -32.29
CA HIS A 164 0.14 -20.19 -31.38
C HIS A 164 -1.24 -20.21 -32.02
N MET A 165 -2.23 -20.69 -31.29
CA MET A 165 -3.62 -20.73 -31.72
C MET A 165 -4.51 -20.07 -30.66
N GLN A 166 -5.37 -19.18 -31.11
CA GLN A 166 -6.37 -18.51 -30.26
C GLN A 166 -7.74 -18.57 -30.92
N LYS A 167 -8.73 -19.07 -30.18
CA LYS A 167 -10.14 -19.07 -30.57
C LYS A 167 -10.88 -18.05 -29.71
N LEU A 168 -11.41 -17.00 -30.33
CA LEU A 168 -12.17 -15.92 -29.69
C LEU A 168 -13.68 -16.22 -29.79
N GLU A 169 -14.42 -16.02 -28.70
CA GLU A 169 -15.90 -16.08 -28.76
C GLU A 169 -16.46 -14.91 -29.58
N ALA A 170 -17.59 -15.15 -30.26
CA ALA A 170 -18.41 -14.07 -30.81
C ALA A 170 -19.18 -13.41 -29.66
N ASP A 171 -19.09 -12.09 -29.52
CA ASP A 171 -19.86 -11.34 -28.52
C ASP A 171 -21.35 -11.70 -28.65
N ARG A 172 -21.96 -12.04 -27.51
CA ARG A 172 -23.38 -12.35 -27.45
C ARG A 172 -24.19 -11.11 -27.83
N GLU A 173 -25.14 -11.35 -28.73
CA GLU A 173 -26.16 -10.45 -29.29
C GLU A 173 -25.80 -9.86 -30.66
N ALA A 174 -26.44 -10.43 -31.69
CA ALA A 174 -26.45 -10.01 -33.09
C ALA A 174 -25.19 -10.34 -33.93
N ASP A 175 -24.92 -11.63 -34.14
CA ASP A 175 -24.72 -12.21 -35.48
C ASP A 175 -24.29 -13.68 -35.34
N SER A 176 -24.94 -14.58 -36.09
CA SER A 176 -24.56 -15.99 -36.22
C SER A 176 -23.29 -16.15 -37.07
N SER A 177 -22.23 -15.43 -36.72
CA SER A 177 -20.91 -15.56 -37.33
C SER A 177 -20.02 -16.39 -36.40
N GLY A 178 -19.47 -17.49 -36.91
CA GLY A 178 -18.62 -18.39 -36.15
C GLY A 178 -17.43 -17.67 -35.51
N GLY A 179 -17.03 -18.11 -34.31
CA GLY A 179 -15.91 -17.53 -33.56
C GLY A 179 -14.63 -17.39 -34.40
N VAL A 180 -13.83 -16.39 -34.09
CA VAL A 180 -12.64 -16.04 -34.87
C VAL A 180 -11.47 -16.92 -34.46
N LEU A 181 -10.84 -17.62 -35.42
CA LEU A 181 -9.64 -18.42 -35.20
C LEU A 181 -8.40 -17.67 -35.67
N ARG A 182 -7.48 -17.38 -34.74
CA ARG A 182 -6.18 -16.77 -35.04
C ARG A 182 -5.08 -17.81 -34.89
N LEU A 183 -4.21 -17.89 -35.89
CA LEU A 183 -3.05 -18.77 -35.96
C LEU A 183 -1.80 -17.93 -36.20
N SER A 184 -0.73 -18.16 -35.45
CA SER A 184 0.57 -17.54 -35.73
C SER A 184 1.71 -18.54 -35.60
N VAL A 185 2.64 -18.52 -36.54
CA VAL A 185 3.82 -19.39 -36.54
C VAL A 185 5.02 -18.59 -36.05
N GLU A 186 5.53 -18.92 -34.86
CA GLU A 186 6.71 -18.26 -34.28
C GLU A 186 8.02 -18.83 -34.83
N LYS A 187 8.05 -20.13 -35.12
CA LYS A 187 9.24 -20.82 -35.64
C LYS A 187 8.80 -22.02 -36.48
N GLY A 188 9.50 -22.28 -37.58
CA GLY A 188 9.27 -23.48 -38.40
C GLY A 188 8.08 -23.36 -39.36
N ARG A 189 7.34 -24.46 -39.55
CA ARG A 189 6.26 -24.58 -40.55
C ARG A 189 5.03 -25.29 -39.99
N ALA A 190 3.85 -24.86 -40.44
CA ALA A 190 2.60 -25.52 -40.14
C ALA A 190 1.70 -25.58 -41.39
N ALA A 191 1.00 -26.68 -41.62
CA ALA A 191 0.09 -26.84 -42.75
C ALA A 191 -1.37 -26.74 -42.28
N LEU A 192 -2.12 -25.76 -42.78
CA LEU A 192 -3.54 -25.54 -42.46
C LEU A 192 -4.44 -26.22 -43.50
N SER A 193 -5.33 -27.08 -43.03
CA SER A 193 -6.41 -27.71 -43.81
C SER A 193 -7.78 -27.28 -43.26
N LYS A 194 -8.70 -26.90 -44.16
CA LYS A 194 -10.10 -26.59 -43.82
C LYS A 194 -10.91 -27.90 -43.74
N THR A 195 -11.80 -28.00 -42.76
CA THR A 195 -12.67 -29.18 -42.57
C THR A 195 -14.12 -28.73 -42.51
N ASP A 196 -14.96 -29.21 -43.44
CA ASP A 196 -16.40 -28.95 -43.45
C ASP A 196 -17.14 -30.03 -42.66
N GLY A 197 -17.66 -29.69 -41.47
CA GLY A 197 -18.61 -30.51 -40.72
C GLY A 197 -18.00 -31.56 -39.77
N GLY A 198 -18.50 -31.60 -38.54
CA GLY A 198 -17.95 -32.41 -37.44
C GLY A 198 -18.02 -33.95 -37.61
N PHE A 199 -17.15 -34.60 -36.83
CA PHE A 199 -17.03 -36.03 -36.50
C PHE A 199 -17.51 -37.07 -37.54
N ALA A 200 -16.60 -37.41 -38.45
CA ALA A 200 -16.40 -38.77 -38.93
C ALA A 200 -14.89 -39.04 -39.00
N GLU A 201 -14.46 -40.27 -38.70
CA GLU A 201 -13.12 -40.75 -39.08
C GLU A 201 -13.02 -40.65 -40.60
N ALA A 202 -12.46 -39.54 -41.09
CA ALA A 202 -12.17 -39.39 -42.50
C ALA A 202 -10.96 -40.26 -42.81
N ASP A 203 -11.25 -41.35 -43.51
CA ASP A 203 -10.31 -42.17 -44.25
C ASP A 203 -9.22 -41.33 -44.94
N SER A 204 -8.03 -41.89 -44.91
CA SER A 204 -6.83 -41.34 -45.53
C SER A 204 -6.98 -41.32 -47.06
N ALA A 205 -7.43 -40.22 -47.68
CA ALA A 205 -7.28 -40.05 -49.14
C ALA A 205 -7.47 -38.63 -49.73
N ALA A 206 -8.10 -37.67 -49.07
CA ALA A 206 -8.34 -36.35 -49.68
C ALA A 206 -7.28 -35.32 -49.25
N GLN A 207 -6.17 -35.24 -49.99
CA GLN A 207 -5.32 -34.06 -50.00
C GLN A 207 -6.11 -32.89 -50.63
N ALA A 208 -6.87 -32.15 -49.83
CA ALA A 208 -7.08 -30.75 -50.11
C ALA A 208 -5.74 -30.04 -49.84
N GLN A 209 -5.21 -29.32 -50.84
CA GLN A 209 -3.93 -28.61 -50.77
C GLN A 209 -3.95 -27.63 -49.59
N GLY A 210 -3.40 -28.05 -48.44
CA GLY A 210 -3.35 -27.23 -47.23
C GLY A 210 -2.43 -26.02 -47.42
N GLU A 211 -2.82 -24.87 -46.89
CA GLU A 211 -2.00 -23.65 -46.92
C GLU A 211 -0.80 -23.83 -45.99
N ILE A 212 0.42 -23.70 -46.50
CA ILE A 212 1.66 -23.83 -45.70
C ILE A 212 1.95 -22.47 -45.06
N LEU A 213 1.87 -22.43 -43.74
CA LEU A 213 2.23 -21.30 -42.89
C LEU A 213 3.72 -21.40 -42.52
N THR A 214 4.46 -20.33 -42.77
CA THR A 214 5.89 -20.21 -42.45
C THR A 214 6.11 -19.28 -41.26
N GLU A 215 7.32 -19.24 -40.71
CA GLU A 215 7.70 -18.31 -39.64
C GLU A 215 7.23 -16.87 -39.92
N GLY A 216 6.54 -16.27 -38.95
CA GLY A 216 5.99 -14.92 -39.04
C GLY A 216 4.60 -14.84 -39.69
N THR A 217 4.09 -15.91 -40.29
CA THR A 217 2.74 -15.93 -40.87
C THR A 217 1.69 -15.88 -39.77
N VAL A 218 0.75 -14.94 -39.89
CA VAL A 218 -0.43 -14.83 -39.04
C VAL A 218 -1.68 -14.97 -39.90
N VAL A 219 -2.54 -15.92 -39.58
CA VAL A 219 -3.82 -16.15 -40.24
C VAL A 219 -4.94 -15.80 -39.27
N ASN A 220 -5.85 -14.94 -39.70
CA ASN A 220 -7.05 -14.60 -38.97
C ASN A 220 -8.26 -15.04 -39.80
N ALA A 221 -8.89 -16.14 -39.41
CA ALA A 221 -10.01 -16.69 -40.14
C ALA A 221 -11.33 -16.34 -39.44
N GLY A 222 -12.07 -15.40 -40.02
CA GLY A 222 -13.47 -15.12 -39.71
C GLY A 222 -14.38 -15.75 -40.76
N GLY A 223 -15.46 -16.41 -40.34
CA GLY A 223 -16.45 -16.95 -41.28
C GLY A 223 -16.15 -18.35 -41.82
N PHE A 224 -15.99 -19.33 -40.94
CA PHE A 224 -16.14 -20.74 -41.35
C PHE A 224 -17.57 -21.20 -41.05
N GLY A 225 -18.47 -21.03 -42.03
CA GLY A 225 -19.88 -21.43 -41.92
C GLY A 225 -20.83 -20.64 -42.83
N TYR A 226 -20.40 -20.26 -44.04
CA TYR A 226 -21.23 -19.48 -44.97
C TYR A 226 -21.89 -20.41 -46.00
N GLU A 227 -23.22 -20.54 -45.97
CA GLU A 227 -23.98 -21.09 -47.10
C GLU A 227 -24.00 -20.09 -48.26
N PRO A 228 -23.70 -20.49 -49.51
CA PRO A 228 -23.62 -19.57 -50.63
C PRO A 228 -25.03 -19.19 -51.09
N GLY A 229 -25.44 -17.92 -50.88
CA GLY A 229 -26.72 -17.46 -51.41
C GLY A 229 -27.27 -16.11 -50.97
N ARG A 230 -26.57 -15.33 -50.11
CA ARG A 230 -27.07 -14.02 -49.69
C ARG A 230 -26.00 -12.94 -49.82
N ALA A 231 -25.90 -12.34 -51.01
CA ALA A 231 -25.29 -11.03 -51.13
C ALA A 231 -26.04 -10.10 -50.16
N ASP A 232 -25.36 -9.64 -49.10
CA ASP A 232 -25.61 -8.42 -48.31
C ASP A 232 -24.94 -8.55 -46.92
N ALA A 233 -23.59 -8.45 -46.86
CA ALA A 233 -22.81 -7.93 -45.71
C ALA A 233 -21.30 -8.08 -45.99
N ALA A 234 -20.74 -7.17 -46.78
CA ALA A 234 -19.31 -6.91 -46.75
C ALA A 234 -18.96 -6.30 -45.37
N GLY A 235 -18.23 -6.99 -44.50
CA GLY A 235 -17.79 -6.36 -43.24
C GLY A 235 -17.08 -7.19 -42.17
N THR A 236 -17.16 -8.52 -42.17
CA THR A 236 -16.54 -9.34 -41.10
C THR A 236 -15.16 -9.90 -41.43
N GLU A 237 -14.77 -9.94 -42.71
CA GLU A 237 -13.46 -10.48 -43.13
C GLU A 237 -12.28 -9.51 -42.98
N ASN A 238 -12.49 -8.24 -42.59
CA ASN A 238 -11.43 -7.23 -42.73
C ASN A 238 -11.36 -6.18 -41.60
N ARG A 239 -11.62 -6.57 -40.34
CA ARG A 239 -11.35 -5.67 -39.20
C ARG A 239 -9.84 -5.69 -38.89
N PRO A 240 -9.16 -4.52 -38.86
CA PRO A 240 -7.73 -4.48 -38.54
C PRO A 240 -7.49 -4.93 -37.09
N PHE A 241 -6.40 -5.65 -36.88
CA PHE A 241 -6.02 -6.33 -35.64
C PHE A 241 -4.49 -6.39 -35.49
N VAL A 242 -4.05 -6.62 -34.26
CA VAL A 242 -2.66 -6.94 -33.93
C VAL A 242 -2.56 -8.36 -33.37
N SER A 243 -1.40 -8.99 -33.54
CA SER A 243 -1.10 -10.30 -32.96
C SER A 243 0.39 -10.41 -32.64
N VAL A 244 0.72 -10.66 -31.38
CA VAL A 244 2.10 -10.88 -30.95
C VAL A 244 2.49 -12.32 -31.25
N ILE A 245 3.62 -12.47 -31.95
CA ILE A 245 4.17 -13.73 -32.43
C ILE A 245 5.21 -14.27 -31.44
N SER A 246 5.99 -13.40 -30.82
CA SER A 246 7.01 -13.75 -29.82
C SER A 246 7.11 -12.64 -28.76
N PRO A 247 7.37 -12.95 -27.47
CA PRO A 247 7.48 -14.29 -26.91
C PRO A 247 6.14 -14.99 -26.89
N ALA A 248 6.17 -16.33 -26.97
CA ALA A 248 4.97 -17.15 -26.85
C ALA A 248 4.14 -16.76 -25.61
N PRO A 249 2.81 -16.75 -25.71
CA PRO A 249 1.95 -16.66 -24.53
C PRO A 249 2.35 -17.75 -23.53
N GLU A 250 2.57 -17.36 -22.28
CA GLU A 250 2.99 -18.25 -21.19
C GLU A 250 4.44 -18.79 -21.28
N MET A 251 5.28 -18.20 -22.13
CA MET A 251 6.69 -18.58 -22.23
C MET A 251 7.45 -18.38 -20.91
N LYS A 252 8.35 -19.32 -20.61
CA LYS A 252 9.33 -19.20 -19.53
C LYS A 252 10.69 -18.85 -20.13
N ILE A 253 11.17 -17.64 -19.87
CA ILE A 253 12.44 -17.13 -20.38
C ILE A 253 13.49 -17.29 -19.29
N LEU A 254 14.57 -18.03 -19.57
CA LEU A 254 15.69 -18.20 -18.63
C LEU A 254 16.62 -16.99 -18.68
N ASN A 255 16.69 -16.25 -17.58
CA ASN A 255 17.66 -15.17 -17.42
C ASN A 255 19.02 -15.74 -16.96
N LYS A 256 19.90 -15.99 -17.92
CA LYS A 256 21.26 -16.50 -17.71
C LYS A 256 22.30 -15.41 -17.40
N ASN A 257 21.86 -14.17 -17.20
CA ASN A 257 22.77 -13.08 -16.84
C ASN A 257 23.21 -13.20 -15.38
N ALA A 258 24.25 -12.45 -15.00
CA ALA A 258 24.65 -12.32 -13.60
C ALA A 258 23.44 -11.86 -12.74
N ALA A 259 23.37 -12.35 -11.51
CA ALA A 259 22.25 -12.06 -10.61
C ALA A 259 21.96 -10.55 -10.53
N GLY A 260 20.69 -10.17 -10.73
CA GLY A 260 20.22 -8.78 -10.73
C GLY A 260 20.25 -8.05 -12.08
N LYS A 261 20.87 -8.63 -13.12
CA LYS A 261 20.78 -8.08 -14.48
C LYS A 261 19.50 -8.55 -15.17
N ALA A 262 18.81 -7.65 -15.87
CA ALA A 262 17.61 -7.95 -16.63
C ALA A 262 17.90 -8.89 -17.82
N ALA A 263 16.88 -9.64 -18.25
CA ALA A 263 16.93 -10.43 -19.49
C ALA A 263 16.40 -9.59 -20.66
N ALA A 264 17.09 -9.61 -21.79
CA ALA A 264 16.59 -9.02 -23.03
C ALA A 264 15.49 -9.93 -23.61
N VAL A 265 14.27 -9.42 -23.70
CA VAL A 265 13.09 -10.13 -24.22
C VAL A 265 12.71 -9.51 -25.56
N PRO A 266 12.94 -10.20 -26.69
CA PRO A 266 12.51 -9.75 -28.00
C PRO A 266 11.01 -9.97 -28.18
N PHE A 267 10.30 -8.93 -28.57
CA PHE A 267 8.90 -8.97 -29.01
C PHE A 267 8.84 -8.85 -30.51
N LYS A 268 8.00 -9.67 -31.14
CA LYS A 268 7.67 -9.59 -32.58
C LYS A 268 6.16 -9.67 -32.73
N TRP A 269 5.57 -8.86 -33.59
CA TRP A 269 4.12 -8.88 -33.83
C TRP A 269 3.76 -8.59 -35.28
N TYR A 270 2.55 -9.00 -35.63
CA TYR A 270 1.85 -8.65 -36.85
C TYR A 270 0.82 -7.56 -36.56
N SER A 271 0.66 -6.62 -37.49
CA SER A 271 -0.38 -5.59 -37.48
C SER A 271 -0.99 -5.51 -38.87
N SER A 272 -2.33 -5.50 -38.94
CA SER A 272 -3.09 -5.16 -40.16
C SER A 272 -3.60 -3.72 -40.16
N PHE A 273 -3.20 -2.90 -39.17
CA PHE A 273 -3.40 -1.46 -39.20
C PHE A 273 -2.40 -0.80 -40.16
N ASP A 274 -2.80 0.32 -40.77
CA ASP A 274 -1.90 1.15 -41.58
C ASP A 274 -0.67 1.58 -40.77
N ASP A 275 0.50 1.68 -41.39
CA ASP A 275 1.78 1.99 -40.71
C ASP A 275 1.77 3.32 -39.93
N GLY A 276 0.87 4.25 -40.28
CA GLY A 276 0.65 5.53 -39.58
C GLY A 276 -0.30 5.46 -38.37
N SER A 277 -0.93 4.32 -38.11
CA SER A 277 -1.86 4.11 -36.99
C SER A 277 -1.09 4.04 -35.68
N GLU A 278 -1.48 4.84 -34.68
CA GLU A 278 -0.79 4.85 -33.40
C GLU A 278 -1.00 3.52 -32.65
N LEU A 279 0.07 2.73 -32.51
CA LEU A 279 0.08 1.47 -31.76
C LEU A 279 0.79 1.64 -30.43
N ILE A 280 0.21 1.09 -29.36
CA ILE A 280 0.73 1.15 -28.01
C ILE A 280 1.04 -0.25 -27.51
N PHE A 281 2.29 -0.46 -27.09
CA PHE A 281 2.73 -1.64 -26.38
C PHE A 281 2.91 -1.31 -24.89
N GLU A 282 2.28 -2.10 -24.03
CA GLU A 282 2.38 -1.96 -22.58
C GLU A 282 2.87 -3.25 -21.93
N THR A 283 3.78 -3.12 -20.96
CA THR A 283 4.12 -4.19 -20.02
C THR A 283 3.81 -3.79 -18.60
N SER A 284 3.48 -4.76 -17.73
CA SER A 284 3.11 -4.52 -16.34
C SER A 284 3.48 -5.72 -15.46
N ARG A 285 3.70 -5.47 -14.16
CA ARG A 285 3.88 -6.54 -13.16
C ARG A 285 2.55 -7.00 -12.56
N SER A 286 1.46 -6.26 -12.80
CA SER A 286 0.10 -6.65 -12.44
C SER A 286 -0.79 -6.81 -13.67
N ARG A 287 -1.72 -7.78 -13.61
CA ARG A 287 -2.63 -8.10 -14.73
C ARG A 287 -3.56 -6.95 -15.10
N ASP A 288 -3.99 -6.18 -14.13
CA ASP A 288 -4.86 -5.01 -14.27
C ASP A 288 -4.12 -3.78 -14.77
N PHE A 289 -2.81 -3.89 -15.06
CA PHE A 289 -1.97 -2.77 -15.50
C PHE A 289 -2.04 -1.59 -14.52
N THR A 290 -1.92 -1.88 -13.21
CA THR A 290 -1.86 -0.87 -12.13
C THR A 290 -0.48 -0.73 -11.50
N GLN A 291 0.40 -1.73 -11.66
CA GLN A 291 1.75 -1.73 -11.08
C GLN A 291 2.85 -1.85 -12.12
N ASN A 292 3.83 -0.95 -12.04
CA ASN A 292 5.04 -0.96 -12.89
C ASN A 292 4.70 -1.00 -14.39
N VAL A 293 3.71 -0.22 -14.80
CA VAL A 293 3.28 -0.12 -16.19
C VAL A 293 4.33 0.63 -17.00
N ARG A 294 4.89 -0.03 -18.01
CA ARG A 294 5.74 0.57 -19.01
C ARG A 294 4.95 0.67 -20.30
N ARG A 295 4.75 1.89 -20.80
CA ARG A 295 4.04 2.18 -22.06
C ARG A 295 5.02 2.68 -23.11
N VAL A 296 4.96 2.09 -24.30
CA VAL A 296 5.83 2.40 -25.44
C VAL A 296 4.96 2.55 -26.69
N SER A 297 5.12 3.65 -27.44
CA SER A 297 4.53 3.74 -28.77
C SER A 297 5.37 2.92 -29.75
N VAL A 298 4.71 2.01 -30.47
CA VAL A 298 5.35 1.09 -31.42
C VAL A 298 4.82 1.28 -32.85
N THR A 299 4.30 2.47 -33.13
CA THR A 299 3.82 2.90 -34.45
C THR A 299 4.88 2.68 -35.52
N GLY A 300 4.54 1.96 -36.59
CA GLY A 300 5.45 1.60 -37.68
C GLY A 300 6.53 0.55 -37.33
N LEU A 301 6.55 0.03 -36.10
CA LEU A 301 7.46 -1.05 -35.69
C LEU A 301 6.77 -2.42 -35.77
N LYS A 302 7.57 -3.46 -36.01
CA LYS A 302 7.14 -4.88 -36.01
C LYS A 302 7.83 -5.72 -34.94
N GLU A 303 8.86 -5.14 -34.30
CA GLU A 303 9.64 -5.78 -33.25
C GLU A 303 10.14 -4.75 -32.23
N LEU A 304 10.36 -5.21 -30.99
CA LEU A 304 10.87 -4.41 -29.88
C LEU A 304 11.57 -5.33 -28.89
N THR A 305 12.78 -4.99 -28.45
CA THR A 305 13.46 -5.72 -27.37
C THR A 305 13.35 -4.94 -26.07
N LEU A 306 12.84 -5.58 -25.02
CA LEU A 306 12.72 -4.99 -23.68
C LEU A 306 13.55 -5.76 -22.66
N ASP A 307 14.28 -5.02 -21.84
CA ASP A 307 14.99 -5.59 -20.69
C ASP A 307 14.03 -5.79 -19.51
N GLU A 308 13.80 -7.04 -19.13
CA GLU A 308 12.87 -7.42 -18.07
C GLU A 308 13.55 -8.16 -16.93
N GLN A 309 13.24 -7.74 -15.71
CA GLN A 309 13.70 -8.41 -14.48
C GLN A 309 12.95 -9.73 -14.25
N PRO A 310 13.54 -10.69 -13.52
CA PRO A 310 12.87 -11.94 -13.13
C PRO A 310 11.48 -11.71 -12.53
N GLY A 311 10.54 -12.59 -12.86
CA GLY A 311 9.13 -12.53 -12.46
C GLY A 311 8.17 -12.57 -13.65
N THR A 312 6.88 -12.62 -13.35
CA THR A 312 5.82 -12.57 -14.36
C THR A 312 5.66 -11.15 -14.90
N VAL A 313 5.52 -11.04 -16.22
CA VAL A 313 5.26 -9.80 -16.93
C VAL A 313 4.02 -10.00 -17.77
N TYR A 314 3.03 -9.12 -17.58
CA TYR A 314 1.85 -9.02 -18.41
C TYR A 314 2.12 -8.02 -19.52
N TRP A 315 1.70 -8.32 -20.74
CA TRP A 315 1.84 -7.43 -21.88
C TRP A 315 0.52 -7.26 -22.62
N ARG A 316 0.33 -6.10 -23.25
CA ARG A 316 -0.77 -5.84 -24.18
C ARG A 316 -0.31 -4.92 -25.30
N LEU A 317 -0.80 -5.18 -26.51
CA LEU A 317 -0.58 -4.42 -27.73
C LEU A 317 -1.95 -4.02 -28.28
N TYR A 318 -2.16 -2.73 -28.52
CA TYR A 318 -3.44 -2.22 -29.00
C TYR A 318 -3.29 -0.92 -29.79
N ALA A 319 -4.27 -0.60 -30.63
CA ALA A 319 -4.35 0.69 -31.30
C ALA A 319 -4.87 1.77 -30.34
N ALA A 320 -4.21 2.93 -30.29
CA ALA A 320 -4.51 3.99 -29.33
C ALA A 320 -5.97 4.48 -29.39
N GLU A 321 -6.53 4.56 -30.59
CA GLU A 321 -7.90 5.03 -30.83
C GLU A 321 -8.97 4.07 -30.29
N LYS A 322 -8.68 2.77 -30.24
CA LYS A 322 -9.63 1.71 -29.83
C LYS A 322 -9.45 1.29 -28.38
N GLY A 323 -8.23 1.38 -27.87
CA GLY A 323 -7.89 1.01 -26.50
C GLY A 323 -7.66 -0.50 -26.29
N PRO A 324 -7.27 -0.89 -25.07
CA PRO A 324 -6.76 -2.22 -24.75
C PRO A 324 -7.83 -3.32 -24.61
N GLU A 325 -9.11 -2.98 -24.48
CA GLU A 325 -10.20 -3.94 -24.32
C GLU A 325 -10.91 -4.26 -25.65
N ASP A 326 -10.48 -3.65 -26.75
CA ASP A 326 -11.05 -3.87 -28.06
C ASP A 326 -10.64 -5.24 -28.63
N ALA A 327 -11.53 -5.90 -29.38
CA ALA A 327 -11.28 -7.21 -29.99
C ALA A 327 -10.10 -7.22 -30.98
N SER A 328 -9.66 -6.06 -31.47
CA SER A 328 -8.46 -5.92 -32.32
C SER A 328 -7.14 -5.96 -31.55
N SER A 329 -7.17 -5.82 -30.22
CA SER A 329 -5.99 -5.89 -29.36
C SER A 329 -5.47 -7.32 -29.16
N ASP A 330 -4.24 -7.42 -28.71
CA ASP A 330 -3.66 -8.66 -28.22
C ASP A 330 -3.01 -8.45 -26.86
N SER A 331 -3.05 -9.48 -26.02
CA SER A 331 -2.47 -9.45 -24.68
C SER A 331 -2.01 -10.83 -24.25
N GLY A 332 -1.08 -10.88 -23.32
CA GLY A 332 -0.57 -12.13 -22.78
C GLY A 332 0.30 -11.89 -21.56
N LYS A 333 0.98 -12.95 -21.12
CA LYS A 333 2.03 -12.85 -20.10
C LYS A 333 3.15 -13.83 -20.42
N PHE A 334 4.31 -13.60 -19.84
CA PHE A 334 5.43 -14.53 -19.81
C PHE A 334 6.10 -14.44 -18.44
N THR A 335 6.97 -15.41 -18.13
CA THR A 335 7.72 -15.42 -16.87
C THR A 335 9.20 -15.46 -17.13
N VAL A 336 9.92 -14.47 -16.60
CA VAL A 336 11.38 -14.47 -16.60
C VAL A 336 11.87 -15.21 -15.36
N LEU A 337 12.56 -16.33 -15.54
CA LEU A 337 13.11 -17.14 -14.45
C LEU A 337 14.58 -16.76 -14.21
N ALA A 338 14.95 -16.51 -12.96
CA ALA A 338 16.34 -16.24 -12.60
C ALA A 338 17.17 -17.52 -12.72
N ALA A 339 18.02 -17.60 -13.73
CA ALA A 339 18.90 -18.74 -13.99
C ALA A 339 20.38 -18.32 -14.07
N PRO A 340 20.93 -17.61 -13.07
CA PRO A 340 22.31 -17.15 -13.12
C PRO A 340 23.29 -18.34 -13.21
N PRO A 341 24.47 -18.15 -13.84
CA PRO A 341 25.49 -19.20 -13.93
C PRO A 341 25.93 -19.70 -12.54
N PRO A 342 26.23 -21.01 -12.39
CA PRO A 342 26.68 -21.56 -11.12
C PRO A 342 27.97 -20.92 -10.62
N VAL A 343 28.07 -20.72 -9.31
CA VAL A 343 29.27 -20.18 -8.66
C VAL A 343 30.10 -21.32 -8.12
N ILE A 344 31.31 -21.50 -8.65
CA ILE A 344 32.28 -22.49 -8.17
C ILE A 344 32.81 -22.08 -6.79
N LEU A 345 32.80 -23.00 -5.82
CA LEU A 345 33.26 -22.77 -4.44
C LEU A 345 34.50 -23.62 -4.10
N GLU A 346 34.42 -24.93 -4.33
CA GLU A 346 35.54 -25.87 -4.10
C GLU A 346 35.75 -26.78 -5.31
N PRO A 347 37.00 -27.16 -5.63
CA PRO A 347 38.23 -26.62 -5.06
C PRO A 347 38.36 -25.12 -5.34
N ALA A 348 38.79 -24.38 -4.33
CA ALA A 348 39.17 -22.98 -4.53
C ALA A 348 40.25 -22.86 -5.62
N SER A 349 40.27 -21.75 -6.35
CA SER A 349 41.33 -21.48 -7.34
C SER A 349 42.69 -21.63 -6.68
N ASP A 350 43.61 -22.32 -7.37
CA ASP A 350 44.99 -22.54 -6.96
C ASP A 350 45.16 -23.39 -5.69
N ARG A 351 44.12 -24.09 -5.27
CA ARG A 351 44.19 -25.05 -4.14
C ARG A 351 45.21 -26.14 -4.43
N ARG A 352 46.07 -26.44 -3.47
CA ARG A 352 47.03 -27.55 -3.52
C ARG A 352 46.60 -28.70 -2.62
N TYR A 353 46.51 -29.89 -3.20
CA TYR A 353 46.31 -31.16 -2.49
C TYR A 353 47.63 -31.93 -2.50
N VAL A 354 48.00 -32.53 -1.37
CA VAL A 354 49.25 -33.28 -1.23
C VAL A 354 49.00 -34.71 -0.77
N TYR A 355 49.82 -35.65 -1.27
CA TYR A 355 49.71 -37.08 -0.91
C TYR A 355 51.06 -37.84 -0.90
N LYS A 356 51.19 -38.94 -0.15
CA LYS A 356 52.37 -39.85 -0.16
C LYS A 356 52.11 -41.13 -0.95
N GLU A 357 51.03 -41.85 -0.63
CA GLU A 357 50.75 -43.18 -1.21
C GLU A 357 49.49 -43.24 -2.09
N ALA A 358 48.39 -42.57 -1.70
CA ALA A 358 47.11 -42.66 -2.37
C ALA A 358 46.60 -41.27 -2.78
N LEU A 359 46.09 -41.14 -4.01
CA LEU A 359 45.54 -39.88 -4.51
C LEU A 359 44.34 -39.42 -3.66
N PRO A 360 44.24 -38.12 -3.32
CA PRO A 360 43.18 -37.62 -2.49
C PRO A 360 41.86 -37.55 -3.27
N ALA A 361 40.74 -37.78 -2.58
CA ALA A 361 39.42 -37.46 -3.13
C ALA A 361 39.23 -35.95 -3.12
N VAL A 362 38.98 -35.38 -4.29
CA VAL A 362 38.75 -33.94 -4.45
C VAL A 362 37.25 -33.68 -4.33
N ARG A 363 36.87 -32.76 -3.45
CA ARG A 363 35.49 -32.30 -3.31
C ARG A 363 35.24 -31.13 -4.24
N PHE A 364 34.25 -31.30 -5.10
CA PHE A 364 33.70 -30.26 -5.95
C PHE A 364 32.42 -29.75 -5.30
N LEU A 365 32.35 -28.44 -5.07
CA LEU A 365 31.22 -27.75 -4.48
C LEU A 365 30.96 -26.49 -5.28
N TRP A 366 29.70 -26.24 -5.61
CA TRP A 366 29.26 -25.03 -6.27
C TRP A 366 27.95 -24.57 -5.65
N LYS A 367 27.52 -23.37 -6.02
CA LYS A 367 26.19 -22.86 -5.73
C LYS A 367 25.42 -22.72 -7.04
N GLY A 368 24.31 -23.44 -7.13
CA GLY A 368 23.45 -23.50 -8.30
C GLY A 368 22.32 -22.47 -8.28
N ASN A 369 21.29 -22.74 -9.08
CA ASN A 369 20.02 -22.02 -9.05
C ASN A 369 18.84 -23.00 -9.05
N GLU A 370 17.68 -22.54 -8.58
CA GLU A 370 16.48 -23.37 -8.35
C GLU A 370 15.84 -23.90 -9.64
N VAL A 371 16.19 -23.32 -10.79
CA VAL A 371 15.64 -23.69 -12.10
C VAL A 371 16.45 -24.83 -12.74
N CYS A 372 17.68 -25.06 -12.26
CA CYS A 372 18.60 -26.04 -12.80
C CYS A 372 18.25 -27.46 -12.34
N SER A 373 18.12 -28.39 -13.27
CA SER A 373 17.73 -29.77 -12.99
C SER A 373 18.91 -30.66 -12.65
N SER A 374 20.06 -30.45 -13.30
CA SER A 374 21.31 -31.18 -13.02
C SER A 374 22.52 -30.44 -13.59
N TYR A 375 23.74 -30.91 -13.32
CA TYR A 375 24.98 -30.33 -13.83
C TYR A 375 25.83 -31.40 -14.52
N VAL A 376 26.51 -31.04 -15.60
CA VAL A 376 27.63 -31.82 -16.12
C VAL A 376 28.93 -31.22 -15.61
N LEU A 377 29.66 -31.98 -14.80
CA LEU A 377 31.00 -31.63 -14.34
C LEU A 377 32.03 -32.23 -15.29
N GLU A 378 32.92 -31.39 -15.79
CA GLU A 378 34.06 -31.81 -16.60
C GLU A 378 35.36 -31.43 -15.87
N ALA A 379 36.31 -32.36 -15.80
CA ALA A 379 37.66 -32.11 -15.30
C ALA A 379 38.70 -32.62 -16.32
N SER A 380 39.65 -31.77 -16.66
CA SER A 380 40.72 -32.03 -17.63
C SER A 380 42.08 -31.62 -17.08
N SER A 381 43.14 -32.25 -17.58
CA SER A 381 44.52 -31.78 -17.38
C SER A 381 44.96 -30.77 -18.45
N ASP A 382 44.09 -30.49 -19.44
CA ASP A 382 44.33 -29.53 -20.52
C ASP A 382 43.60 -28.20 -20.21
N PRO A 383 44.28 -27.05 -20.27
CA PRO A 383 43.67 -25.73 -20.01
C PRO A 383 42.53 -25.37 -20.97
N ASP A 384 42.55 -25.89 -22.22
CA ASP A 384 41.49 -25.67 -23.21
C ASP A 384 40.28 -26.60 -22.98
N MET A 385 40.30 -27.44 -21.94
CA MET A 385 39.27 -28.44 -21.64
C MET A 385 39.02 -29.45 -22.77
N LYS A 386 40.04 -29.69 -23.59
CA LYS A 386 40.00 -30.76 -24.62
C LYS A 386 40.05 -32.12 -23.93
N ASN A 387 39.24 -33.06 -24.44
CA ASN A 387 39.18 -34.46 -23.98
C ASN A 387 39.20 -34.59 -22.44
N PRO A 388 38.16 -34.09 -21.73
CA PRO A 388 38.13 -34.12 -20.29
C PRO A 388 38.31 -35.55 -19.76
N ALA A 389 39.22 -35.71 -18.82
CA ALA A 389 39.52 -37.02 -18.22
C ALA A 389 38.35 -37.54 -17.37
N VAL A 390 37.49 -36.62 -16.88
CA VAL A 390 36.26 -36.95 -16.16
C VAL A 390 35.12 -36.11 -16.68
N THR A 391 34.02 -36.75 -17.06
CA THR A 391 32.73 -36.12 -17.36
C THR A 391 31.65 -36.83 -16.56
N LYS A 392 30.92 -36.09 -15.70
CA LYS A 392 29.93 -36.69 -14.80
C LYS A 392 28.70 -35.81 -14.66
N GLN A 393 27.52 -36.39 -14.82
CA GLN A 393 26.27 -35.73 -14.49
C GLN A 393 25.98 -35.84 -12.99
N VAL A 394 25.64 -34.72 -12.36
CA VAL A 394 25.43 -34.60 -10.91
C VAL A 394 24.07 -33.95 -10.63
N ASN A 395 23.24 -34.66 -9.87
CA ASN A 395 21.97 -34.18 -9.36
C ASN A 395 22.19 -33.60 -7.96
N GLY A 396 22.64 -32.34 -7.89
CA GLY A 396 22.97 -31.66 -6.64
C GLY A 396 24.10 -30.64 -6.84
N GLU A 397 24.52 -30.03 -5.73
CA GLU A 397 25.51 -28.94 -5.74
C GLU A 397 26.90 -29.36 -5.27
N SER A 398 27.12 -30.66 -5.04
CA SER A 398 28.43 -31.17 -4.67
C SER A 398 28.65 -32.61 -5.12
N VAL A 399 29.91 -32.95 -5.38
CA VAL A 399 30.35 -34.31 -5.65
C VAL A 399 31.80 -34.47 -5.17
N SER A 400 32.21 -35.66 -4.74
CA SER A 400 33.61 -35.96 -4.40
C SER A 400 34.05 -37.21 -5.13
N PHE A 401 35.25 -37.19 -5.70
CA PHE A 401 35.86 -38.35 -6.35
C PHE A 401 37.38 -38.20 -6.45
N VAL A 402 38.07 -39.31 -6.65
CA VAL A 402 39.52 -39.35 -6.86
C VAL A 402 39.82 -39.16 -8.34
N LEU A 403 40.74 -38.26 -8.67
CA LEU A 403 41.20 -38.03 -10.04
C LEU A 403 42.23 -39.09 -10.45
N PRO A 404 42.38 -39.38 -11.75
CA PRO A 404 43.20 -40.51 -12.22
C PRO A 404 44.71 -40.31 -12.01
N ARG A 405 45.18 -39.08 -11.80
CA ARG A 405 46.60 -38.74 -11.61
C ARG A 405 46.81 -37.44 -10.85
N ASP A 406 48.03 -37.27 -10.37
CA ASP A 406 48.55 -35.99 -9.88
C ASP A 406 48.88 -35.01 -11.01
N GLY A 407 49.11 -33.74 -10.68
CA GLY A 407 49.38 -32.65 -11.63
C GLY A 407 48.40 -31.48 -11.54
N THR A 408 48.39 -30.65 -12.59
CA THR A 408 47.47 -29.50 -12.72
C THR A 408 46.16 -29.94 -13.35
N TRP A 409 45.05 -29.51 -12.74
CA TRP A 409 43.70 -29.86 -13.16
C TRP A 409 42.86 -28.60 -13.37
N TYR A 410 42.11 -28.60 -14.47
CA TYR A 410 41.11 -27.60 -14.84
C TYR A 410 39.74 -28.26 -14.78
N TRP A 411 38.75 -27.54 -14.26
CA TRP A 411 37.40 -28.08 -14.20
C TRP A 411 36.34 -27.01 -14.41
N ARG A 412 35.20 -27.40 -14.97
CA ARG A 412 34.06 -26.52 -15.23
C ARG A 412 32.74 -27.26 -15.04
N LEU A 413 31.66 -26.49 -14.99
CA LEU A 413 30.29 -26.98 -14.85
C LEU A 413 29.42 -26.49 -16.00
N THR A 414 28.58 -27.38 -16.52
CA THR A 414 27.53 -27.04 -17.48
C THR A 414 26.17 -27.27 -16.83
N PRO A 415 25.39 -26.24 -16.52
CA PRO A 415 24.04 -26.40 -15.98
C PRO A 415 23.08 -26.97 -17.04
N ILE A 416 22.18 -27.85 -16.62
CA ILE A 416 21.12 -28.44 -17.44
C ILE A 416 19.77 -27.96 -16.93
N TYR A 417 19.01 -27.29 -17.79
CA TYR A 417 17.64 -26.85 -17.52
C TYR A 417 16.64 -27.73 -18.29
N ALA A 418 15.52 -28.08 -17.66
CA ALA A 418 14.56 -29.07 -18.17
C ALA A 418 13.92 -28.74 -19.54
N ALA A 419 13.92 -27.47 -19.95
CA ALA A 419 13.29 -26.98 -21.18
C ALA A 419 14.30 -26.35 -22.16
N GLU A 420 15.60 -26.64 -22.00
CA GLU A 420 16.67 -26.04 -22.81
C GLU A 420 17.34 -27.05 -23.75
N ASP A 421 17.43 -26.66 -25.03
CA ASP A 421 18.14 -27.40 -26.08
C ASP A 421 19.63 -27.57 -25.75
N GLU A 422 20.19 -28.75 -26.06
CA GLU A 422 21.58 -29.08 -25.74
C GLU A 422 22.61 -28.11 -26.33
N THR A 423 22.33 -27.59 -27.53
CA THR A 423 23.19 -26.67 -28.28
C THR A 423 23.27 -25.26 -27.68
N SER A 424 22.34 -24.91 -26.79
CA SER A 424 22.26 -23.58 -26.16
C SER A 424 22.90 -23.52 -24.77
N ARG A 425 23.34 -24.67 -24.24
CA ARG A 425 23.98 -24.81 -22.92
C ARG A 425 25.37 -24.19 -22.95
N LYS A 426 25.68 -23.38 -21.93
CA LYS A 426 26.99 -22.71 -21.80
C LYS A 426 27.71 -23.17 -20.53
N PRO A 427 28.96 -23.64 -20.62
CA PRO A 427 29.75 -24.00 -19.43
C PRO A 427 30.21 -22.77 -18.66
N THR A 428 30.52 -22.95 -17.37
CA THR A 428 31.25 -21.96 -16.58
C THR A 428 32.69 -21.79 -17.07
N PRO A 429 33.36 -20.69 -16.73
CA PRO A 429 34.82 -20.60 -16.83
C PRO A 429 35.48 -21.76 -16.07
N ALA A 430 36.62 -22.23 -16.56
CA ALA A 430 37.39 -23.29 -15.91
C ALA A 430 38.14 -22.74 -14.68
N SER A 431 38.09 -23.48 -13.57
CA SER A 431 38.88 -23.22 -12.36
C SER A 431 40.05 -24.20 -12.27
N VAL A 432 41.17 -23.75 -11.69
CA VAL A 432 42.44 -24.52 -11.63
C VAL A 432 42.78 -24.93 -10.20
N PHE A 433 43.32 -26.14 -10.03
CA PHE A 433 43.89 -26.65 -8.77
C PHE A 433 45.02 -27.66 -9.03
N TYR A 434 45.76 -28.02 -7.98
CA TYR A 434 46.97 -28.85 -8.08
C TYR A 434 46.93 -30.06 -7.14
N ILE A 435 47.45 -31.19 -7.61
CA ILE A 435 47.69 -32.39 -6.80
C ILE A 435 49.18 -32.73 -6.87
N GLU A 436 49.86 -32.81 -5.73
CA GLU A 436 51.32 -32.96 -5.62
C GLU A 436 51.71 -34.12 -4.69
N LYS A 437 52.78 -34.85 -5.01
CA LYS A 437 53.30 -35.92 -4.16
C LYS A 437 54.36 -35.40 -3.17
N GLN A 438 54.20 -35.63 -1.87
CA GLN A 438 55.15 -35.18 -0.82
C GLN A 438 55.65 -36.33 0.07
N LYS A 439 56.89 -36.20 0.57
CA LYS A 439 57.55 -37.19 1.44
C LYS A 439 57.49 -36.87 2.94
N THR A 440 57.37 -35.60 3.32
CA THR A 440 57.42 -35.14 4.72
C THR A 440 56.32 -34.12 4.97
N PHE A 441 55.59 -34.28 6.07
CA PHE A 441 54.49 -33.40 6.47
C PHE A 441 54.94 -32.37 7.52
N ALA A 442 54.22 -31.25 7.62
CA ALA A 442 54.47 -30.24 8.65
C ALA A 442 54.33 -30.83 10.07
N PRO A 443 55.02 -30.26 11.09
CA PRO A 443 54.88 -30.66 12.49
C PRO A 443 53.43 -30.60 12.98
N ILE A 444 53.03 -31.53 13.85
CA ILE A 444 51.68 -31.56 14.43
C ILE A 444 51.51 -30.39 15.40
N GLU A 445 50.46 -29.60 15.19
CA GLU A 445 50.08 -28.49 16.06
C GLU A 445 49.25 -28.99 17.25
N GLN A 446 49.75 -28.80 18.47
CA GLN A 446 49.11 -29.21 19.72
C GLN A 446 48.13 -28.13 20.20
N LEU A 447 46.93 -28.53 20.65
CA LEU A 447 45.84 -27.62 21.04
C LEU A 447 45.53 -27.65 22.54
N ALA A 448 45.47 -28.83 23.15
CA ALA A 448 45.22 -29.01 24.58
C ALA A 448 46.04 -30.17 25.14
N PRO A 449 46.39 -30.19 26.45
CA PRO A 449 46.07 -29.18 27.46
C PRO A 449 46.85 -27.87 27.24
N GLY A 450 46.33 -26.78 27.80
CA GLY A 450 47.04 -25.49 27.84
C GLY A 450 48.18 -25.51 28.86
N LYS A 451 48.58 -24.34 29.38
CA LYS A 451 49.64 -24.25 30.39
C LYS A 451 49.30 -24.92 31.72
N ILE A 452 48.00 -25.10 32.01
CA ILE A 452 47.51 -25.75 33.23
C ILE A 452 46.43 -26.78 32.85
N ALA A 453 46.50 -27.94 33.49
CA ALA A 453 45.50 -29.00 33.41
C ALA A 453 44.91 -29.27 34.81
N ASP A 454 43.59 -29.20 34.93
CA ASP A 454 42.88 -29.58 36.16
C ASP A 454 42.85 -31.10 36.27
N THR A 455 43.48 -31.62 37.31
CA THR A 455 43.60 -33.04 37.64
C THR A 455 42.89 -33.38 38.94
N ALA A 456 41.89 -32.59 39.38
CA ALA A 456 41.09 -32.91 40.57
C ALA A 456 40.40 -34.29 40.45
N GLU A 457 40.03 -34.87 41.58
CA GLU A 457 39.44 -36.21 41.63
C GLU A 457 38.13 -36.27 40.81
N GLY A 458 38.06 -37.25 39.90
CA GLY A 458 36.95 -37.39 38.94
C GLY A 458 37.05 -36.55 37.66
N LYS A 459 38.05 -35.66 37.52
CA LYS A 459 38.33 -34.92 36.27
C LYS A 459 39.26 -35.71 35.33
N SER A 460 39.13 -35.45 34.04
CA SER A 460 39.98 -35.99 32.97
C SER A 460 40.82 -34.89 32.33
N VAL A 461 41.99 -35.28 31.81
CA VAL A 461 42.84 -34.39 31.01
C VAL A 461 42.76 -34.81 29.56
N THR A 462 42.37 -33.88 28.69
CA THR A 462 42.29 -34.12 27.25
C THR A 462 43.52 -33.56 26.55
N PHE A 463 44.20 -34.43 25.82
CA PHE A 463 45.25 -34.10 24.88
C PHE A 463 44.63 -34.00 23.49
N SER A 464 44.72 -32.87 22.81
CA SER A 464 44.16 -32.70 21.46
C SER A 464 45.12 -31.94 20.55
N TRP A 465 45.02 -32.22 19.25
CA TRP A 465 45.91 -31.67 18.23
C TRP A 465 45.20 -31.54 16.90
N LYS A 466 45.82 -30.80 15.97
CA LYS A 466 45.33 -30.65 14.60
C LYS A 466 45.51 -31.95 13.84
N SER A 467 44.44 -32.43 13.21
CA SER A 467 44.49 -33.66 12.42
C SER A 467 45.30 -33.46 11.14
N VAL A 468 46.07 -34.48 10.78
CA VAL A 468 46.81 -34.58 9.52
C VAL A 468 46.15 -35.68 8.70
N SER A 469 45.73 -35.36 7.47
CA SER A 469 44.87 -36.22 6.63
C SER A 469 45.47 -37.59 6.29
N GLU A 470 46.79 -37.72 6.28
CA GLU A 470 47.49 -38.99 5.99
C GLU A 470 47.86 -39.82 7.23
N VAL A 471 47.77 -39.24 8.44
CA VAL A 471 48.05 -39.97 9.67
C VAL A 471 46.87 -40.88 9.99
N LYS A 472 47.16 -42.18 10.17
CA LYS A 472 46.16 -43.19 10.53
C LYS A 472 46.14 -43.47 12.02
N LYS A 473 47.25 -43.25 12.71
CA LYS A 473 47.38 -43.45 14.14
C LYS A 473 48.27 -42.40 14.76
N TYR A 474 47.88 -41.87 15.90
CA TYR A 474 48.69 -40.93 16.69
C TYR A 474 49.23 -41.64 17.93
N LEU A 475 50.44 -41.29 18.34
CA LEU A 475 51.07 -41.75 19.57
C LEU A 475 51.35 -40.55 20.49
N VAL A 476 50.66 -40.50 21.62
CA VAL A 476 50.76 -39.44 22.62
C VAL A 476 51.71 -39.89 23.73
N ARG A 477 52.72 -39.07 24.05
CA ARG A 477 53.64 -39.30 25.17
C ARG A 477 53.61 -38.13 26.15
N VAL A 478 53.67 -38.43 27.45
CA VAL A 478 53.79 -37.44 28.53
C VAL A 478 54.93 -37.83 29.45
N ALA A 479 55.83 -36.90 29.79
CA ALA A 479 56.99 -37.13 30.64
C ALA A 479 57.21 -35.97 31.62
N LYS A 480 58.09 -36.16 32.62
CA LYS A 480 58.54 -35.07 33.52
C LYS A 480 59.68 -34.23 32.92
N THR A 481 60.25 -34.66 31.80
CA THR A 481 61.37 -33.99 31.12
C THR A 481 61.01 -33.69 29.68
N GLU A 482 61.54 -32.60 29.13
CA GLU A 482 61.28 -32.17 27.75
C GLU A 482 61.80 -33.18 26.71
N ALA A 483 62.90 -33.87 27.01
CA ALA A 483 63.48 -34.92 26.17
C ALA A 483 62.63 -36.21 26.07
N MET A 484 61.48 -36.28 26.76
CA MET A 484 60.61 -37.45 26.83
C MET A 484 61.26 -38.71 27.42
N ASN A 485 62.25 -38.54 28.29
CA ASN A 485 62.88 -39.65 28.98
C ASN A 485 61.90 -40.28 29.99
N ASN A 486 61.74 -41.61 29.92
CA ASN A 486 60.87 -42.41 30.79
C ASN A 486 59.42 -41.85 30.88
N PRO A 487 58.63 -41.93 29.80
CA PRO A 487 57.30 -41.33 29.75
C PRO A 487 56.38 -41.92 30.82
N VAL A 488 55.72 -41.03 31.54
CA VAL A 488 54.70 -41.36 32.57
C VAL A 488 53.41 -41.86 31.91
N LEU A 489 53.17 -41.45 30.67
CA LEU A 489 52.05 -41.91 29.85
C LEU A 489 52.51 -42.10 28.39
N GLU A 490 52.16 -43.24 27.80
CA GLU A 490 52.31 -43.49 26.36
C GLU A 490 51.06 -44.21 25.84
N ARG A 491 50.33 -43.59 24.90
CA ARG A 491 49.03 -44.09 24.42
C ARG A 491 48.83 -43.80 22.95
N SER A 492 48.25 -44.75 22.23
CA SER A 492 47.89 -44.56 20.82
C SER A 492 46.42 -44.16 20.65
N SER A 493 46.13 -43.30 19.66
CA SER A 493 44.77 -42.86 19.31
C SER A 493 44.57 -42.85 17.80
N ASP A 494 43.41 -43.33 17.33
CA ASP A 494 43.04 -43.33 15.91
C ASP A 494 42.33 -42.02 15.49
N ILE A 495 42.14 -41.11 16.45
CA ILE A 495 41.51 -39.80 16.32
C ILE A 495 42.45 -38.71 16.84
N ASN A 496 42.13 -37.43 16.61
CA ASN A 496 43.03 -36.30 16.90
C ASN A 496 42.98 -35.81 18.37
N TYR A 497 42.56 -36.68 19.28
CA TYR A 497 42.62 -36.43 20.72
C TYR A 497 42.78 -37.73 21.51
N TYR A 498 43.19 -37.60 22.76
CA TYR A 498 43.23 -38.65 23.76
C TYR A 498 42.77 -38.10 25.11
N GLU A 499 41.83 -38.79 25.76
CA GLU A 499 41.33 -38.41 27.08
C GLU A 499 41.91 -39.33 28.16
N LEU A 500 42.63 -38.74 29.12
CA LEU A 500 43.14 -39.43 30.29
C LEU A 500 42.14 -39.30 31.44
N LYS A 501 41.38 -40.37 31.71
CA LYS A 501 40.47 -40.45 32.87
C LYS A 501 41.25 -40.63 34.16
N ASN A 502 40.72 -40.08 35.27
CA ASN A 502 41.34 -40.12 36.60
C ASN A 502 42.77 -39.56 36.59
N ALA A 503 42.95 -38.40 35.96
CA ALA A 503 44.27 -37.81 35.72
C ALA A 503 45.04 -37.53 37.03
N ALA A 504 44.34 -37.28 38.14
CA ALA A 504 44.92 -37.14 39.49
C ALA A 504 45.94 -38.23 39.84
N LYS A 505 45.64 -39.49 39.47
CA LYS A 505 46.47 -40.66 39.81
C LYS A 505 47.70 -40.80 38.91
N ALA A 506 47.56 -40.48 37.63
CA ALA A 506 48.62 -40.63 36.63
C ALA A 506 49.52 -39.39 36.53
N LEU A 507 48.95 -38.22 36.78
CA LEU A 507 49.58 -36.91 36.68
C LEU A 507 49.25 -36.06 37.93
N PRO A 508 49.78 -36.41 39.11
CA PRO A 508 49.62 -35.59 40.33
C PRO A 508 50.23 -34.19 40.16
N ASN A 509 50.00 -33.27 41.11
CA ASN A 509 50.50 -31.88 41.06
C ASN A 509 51.99 -31.82 40.70
N GLY A 510 52.30 -31.18 39.56
CA GLY A 510 53.65 -31.09 39.03
C GLY A 510 53.71 -30.44 37.65
N THR A 511 54.92 -30.35 37.10
CA THR A 511 55.17 -29.88 35.71
C THR A 511 55.48 -31.08 34.82
N TYR A 512 54.84 -31.14 33.66
CA TYR A 512 54.95 -32.23 32.68
C TYR A 512 55.15 -31.66 31.27
N TYR A 513 55.69 -32.50 30.40
CA TYR A 513 55.86 -32.22 28.97
C TYR A 513 55.13 -33.31 28.17
N TRP A 514 54.59 -32.96 27.00
CA TRP A 514 53.95 -33.94 26.11
C TRP A 514 54.22 -33.70 24.63
N THR A 515 54.21 -34.79 23.86
CA THR A 515 54.41 -34.82 22.40
C THR A 515 53.38 -35.72 21.73
N VAL A 516 53.11 -35.46 20.45
CA VAL A 516 52.28 -36.31 19.59
C VAL A 516 53.08 -36.69 18.35
N GLU A 517 53.14 -37.98 18.05
CA GLU A 517 53.69 -38.51 16.80
C GLU A 517 52.58 -39.02 15.90
N GLY A 518 52.62 -38.69 14.61
CA GLY A 518 51.71 -39.20 13.60
C GLY A 518 52.33 -40.35 12.83
N LEU A 519 51.64 -41.48 12.79
CA LEU A 519 52.07 -42.73 12.15
C LEU A 519 51.16 -43.05 10.95
N ASP A 520 51.75 -43.67 9.92
CA ASP A 520 51.00 -44.22 8.78
C ASP A 520 50.38 -45.59 9.07
N LYS A 521 49.78 -46.21 8.04
CA LYS A 521 49.13 -47.53 8.12
C LYS A 521 50.11 -48.68 8.46
N ASN A 522 51.41 -48.49 8.20
CA ASN A 522 52.47 -49.46 8.45
C ASN A 522 53.18 -49.20 9.79
N GLY A 523 52.77 -48.16 10.52
CA GLY A 523 53.42 -47.73 11.77
C GLY A 523 54.69 -46.90 11.55
N GLU A 524 54.97 -46.44 10.33
CA GLU A 524 56.11 -45.56 10.04
C GLU A 524 55.77 -44.12 10.46
N ARG A 525 56.75 -43.40 10.99
CA ARG A 525 56.59 -42.01 11.43
C ARG A 525 56.45 -41.07 10.24
N LEU A 526 55.34 -40.34 10.18
CA LEU A 526 55.06 -39.31 9.17
C LEU A 526 55.45 -37.90 9.63
N THR A 527 55.15 -37.57 10.88
CA THR A 527 55.41 -36.24 11.49
C THR A 527 55.35 -36.34 13.02
N ALA A 528 55.82 -35.32 13.73
CA ALA A 528 55.66 -35.19 15.18
C ALA A 528 55.50 -33.73 15.60
N SER A 529 54.93 -33.50 16.78
CA SER A 529 54.93 -32.20 17.43
C SER A 529 56.27 -31.92 18.12
N ALA A 530 56.52 -30.64 18.43
CA ALA A 530 57.50 -30.28 19.46
C ALA A 530 56.98 -30.72 20.85
N ALA A 531 57.86 -30.66 21.86
CA ALA A 531 57.45 -30.87 23.26
C ALA A 531 56.72 -29.63 23.79
N SER A 532 55.57 -29.84 24.41
CA SER A 532 54.78 -28.78 25.05
C SER A 532 54.68 -29.01 26.55
N SER A 533 54.88 -27.96 27.35
CA SER A 533 54.87 -28.01 28.82
C SER A 533 53.52 -27.63 29.41
N PHE A 534 53.06 -28.33 30.45
CA PHE A 534 51.88 -27.98 31.25
C PHE A 534 52.08 -28.31 32.73
N LYS A 535 51.33 -27.63 33.61
CA LYS A 535 51.27 -27.91 35.05
C LYS A 535 49.93 -28.57 35.42
N THR A 536 49.95 -29.46 36.39
CA THR A 536 48.74 -30.12 36.93
C THR A 536 48.32 -29.53 38.27
N ARG A 537 47.01 -29.41 38.49
CA ARG A 537 46.42 -28.93 39.76
C ARG A 537 45.26 -29.84 40.20
N ASP A 538 45.32 -30.35 41.41
CA ASP A 538 44.37 -31.29 42.00
C ASP A 538 43.18 -30.63 42.74
N SER A 539 43.06 -29.30 42.67
CA SER A 539 41.95 -28.53 43.26
C SER A 539 41.16 -27.77 42.19
N GLU A 540 39.83 -27.92 42.20
CA GLU A 540 38.93 -27.31 41.21
C GLU A 540 39.02 -25.77 41.24
N VAL A 541 39.27 -25.13 40.10
CA VAL A 541 39.23 -23.65 39.95
C VAL A 541 37.81 -23.23 39.61
N ILE A 542 37.17 -22.45 40.49
CA ILE A 542 35.89 -21.79 40.20
C ILE A 542 36.19 -20.30 40.03
N LEU A 543 36.02 -19.80 38.81
CA LEU A 543 35.98 -18.37 38.50
C LEU A 543 35.07 -18.16 37.28
N ARG A 544 33.87 -17.61 37.50
CA ARG A 544 32.93 -17.31 36.41
C ARG A 544 32.11 -16.06 36.68
N SER A 545 31.98 -15.22 35.66
CA SER A 545 31.07 -14.08 35.62
C SER A 545 29.61 -14.55 35.57
N LEU A 546 28.72 -13.97 36.39
CA LEU A 546 27.30 -14.32 36.47
C LEU A 546 26.44 -13.31 35.69
N PHE A 547 26.31 -12.07 36.19
CA PHE A 547 25.47 -11.03 35.59
C PHE A 547 26.25 -9.71 35.45
N PRO A 548 26.04 -8.92 34.39
CA PRO A 548 25.23 -9.22 33.19
C PRO A 548 25.71 -10.45 32.37
N PRO A 549 24.86 -11.13 31.60
CA PRO A 549 25.32 -12.16 30.67
C PRO A 549 26.10 -11.57 29.49
N ASP A 550 26.65 -12.45 28.64
CA ASP A 550 27.30 -12.01 27.41
C ASP A 550 26.26 -11.43 26.42
N ASN A 551 26.64 -10.39 25.68
CA ASN A 551 25.79 -9.60 24.78
C ASN A 551 24.56 -8.95 25.45
N TYR A 552 24.67 -8.60 26.73
CA TYR A 552 23.57 -7.92 27.45
C TYR A 552 23.41 -6.48 26.99
N VAL A 553 22.16 -6.00 26.87
CA VAL A 553 21.83 -4.60 26.57
C VAL A 553 21.39 -3.89 27.85
N LEU A 554 22.22 -2.98 28.34
CA LEU A 554 21.98 -2.21 29.55
C LEU A 554 21.51 -0.80 29.19
N ALA A 555 20.38 -0.36 29.73
CA ALA A 555 19.93 1.01 29.64
C ALA A 555 20.90 1.91 30.40
N ASP A 556 21.34 3.00 29.79
CA ASP A 556 22.20 4.00 30.43
C ASP A 556 21.61 4.52 31.76
N THR A 557 20.28 4.73 31.78
CA THR A 557 19.50 5.12 32.96
C THR A 557 19.55 4.11 34.12
N LEU A 558 19.86 2.84 33.86
CA LEU A 558 19.94 1.78 34.87
C LEU A 558 21.39 1.35 35.15
N CYS A 559 22.38 2.05 34.59
CA CYS A 559 23.78 1.67 34.73
C CYS A 559 24.22 1.68 36.20
N LEU A 560 23.86 2.74 36.94
CA LEU A 560 24.19 2.90 38.36
C LEU A 560 23.53 1.83 39.25
N ASP A 561 22.30 1.43 38.92
CA ASP A 561 21.53 0.45 39.69
C ASP A 561 21.90 -1.01 39.35
N THR A 562 22.71 -1.22 38.31
CA THR A 562 23.06 -2.56 37.84
C THR A 562 24.25 -3.14 38.61
N ARG A 563 24.02 -4.26 39.29
CA ARG A 563 25.06 -4.99 40.02
C ARG A 563 25.71 -6.07 39.16
N PHE A 564 26.99 -5.88 38.85
CA PHE A 564 27.85 -6.90 38.24
C PHE A 564 28.22 -7.96 39.28
N THR A 565 28.15 -9.23 38.92
CA THR A 565 28.36 -10.35 39.87
C THR A 565 29.16 -11.49 39.24
N TRP A 566 29.90 -12.21 40.07
CA TRP A 566 30.68 -13.38 39.69
C TRP A 566 30.71 -14.42 40.83
N LYS A 567 31.23 -15.62 40.56
CA LYS A 567 31.45 -16.66 41.57
C LYS A 567 32.89 -17.13 41.51
N THR A 568 33.54 -17.21 42.66
CA THR A 568 34.89 -17.75 42.77
C THR A 568 35.16 -18.49 44.08
N ASN A 569 36.07 -19.48 44.03
CA ASN A 569 36.68 -20.11 45.20
C ASN A 569 38.17 -19.76 45.38
N LEU A 570 38.71 -18.90 44.50
CA LEU A 570 40.10 -18.44 44.57
C LEU A 570 40.25 -17.41 45.70
N GLN A 571 41.34 -17.50 46.46
CA GLN A 571 41.69 -16.53 47.49
C GLN A 571 42.70 -15.53 46.92
N GLY A 572 42.35 -14.24 46.92
CA GLY A 572 43.18 -13.22 46.29
C GLY A 572 42.47 -11.89 46.08
N GLU A 573 43.23 -10.90 45.59
CA GLU A 573 42.65 -9.59 45.23
C GLU A 573 41.82 -9.73 43.95
N GLN A 574 40.57 -9.30 44.02
CA GLN A 574 39.61 -9.34 42.91
C GLN A 574 39.49 -7.95 42.30
N ARG A 575 39.66 -7.84 40.99
CA ARG A 575 39.56 -6.60 40.23
C ARG A 575 38.55 -6.73 39.11
N PHE A 576 37.61 -5.79 39.07
CA PHE A 576 36.63 -5.66 38.01
C PHE A 576 37.21 -4.75 36.92
N GLN A 577 37.25 -5.26 35.69
CA GLN A 577 37.84 -4.56 34.55
C GLN A 577 36.80 -4.34 33.45
N VAL A 578 36.83 -3.17 32.83
CA VAL A 578 36.04 -2.82 31.63
C VAL A 578 36.99 -2.29 30.55
N SER A 579 36.74 -2.64 29.30
CA SER A 579 37.54 -2.24 28.13
C SER A 579 36.64 -1.97 26.93
N ALA A 580 37.10 -1.12 25.99
CA ALA A 580 36.47 -0.97 24.68
C ALA A 580 36.76 -2.16 23.74
N THR A 581 37.87 -2.86 23.98
CA THR A 581 38.34 -4.00 23.16
C THR A 581 38.30 -5.31 23.95
N PRO A 582 38.03 -6.45 23.29
CA PRO A 582 37.88 -7.75 23.96
C PRO A 582 39.20 -8.33 24.50
N ASP A 583 40.34 -7.82 24.06
CA ASP A 583 41.68 -8.24 24.50
C ASP A 583 42.12 -7.57 25.82
N PHE A 584 41.43 -6.51 26.24
CA PHE A 584 41.79 -5.69 27.40
C PHE A 584 43.24 -5.19 27.36
N SER A 585 43.73 -4.84 26.17
CA SER A 585 45.07 -4.25 25.99
C SER A 585 45.23 -2.92 26.73
N SER A 586 44.14 -2.14 26.85
CA SER A 586 44.08 -0.92 27.66
C SER A 586 42.70 -0.80 28.35
N PRO A 587 42.53 -1.33 29.58
CA PRO A 587 41.25 -1.28 30.28
C PRO A 587 40.85 0.17 30.59
N LEU A 588 39.60 0.52 30.26
CA LEU A 588 38.97 1.81 30.58
C LEU A 588 38.73 1.97 32.08
N LEU A 589 38.43 0.86 32.75
CA LEU A 589 38.14 0.81 34.18
C LEU A 589 38.86 -0.40 34.78
N ASP A 590 39.55 -0.21 35.89
CA ASP A 590 40.16 -1.28 36.66
C ASP A 590 40.08 -0.98 38.17
N ILE A 591 39.08 -1.56 38.82
CA ILE A 591 38.73 -1.25 40.21
C ILE A 591 38.74 -2.50 41.08
N LYS A 592 39.24 -2.35 42.31
CA LYS A 592 39.24 -3.41 43.32
C LYS A 592 37.82 -3.66 43.82
N ALA A 593 37.38 -4.91 43.79
CA ALA A 593 36.05 -5.31 44.26
C ALA A 593 36.13 -5.92 45.66
N GLN A 594 35.14 -5.61 46.50
CA GLN A 594 34.97 -6.20 47.83
C GLN A 594 33.89 -7.28 47.74
N GLY A 595 34.29 -8.54 47.74
CA GLY A 595 33.37 -9.68 47.57
C GLY A 595 33.06 -10.00 46.11
N SER A 596 31.90 -10.62 45.87
CA SER A 596 31.54 -11.25 44.59
C SER A 596 30.65 -10.39 43.67
N GLY A 597 30.73 -9.07 43.80
CA GLY A 597 30.00 -8.15 42.91
C GLY A 597 30.32 -6.67 43.13
N ILE A 598 29.92 -5.83 42.17
CA ILE A 598 30.10 -4.39 42.16
C ILE A 598 28.91 -3.66 41.51
N ASP A 599 28.55 -2.49 42.03
CA ASP A 599 27.42 -1.66 41.61
C ASP A 599 27.81 -0.17 41.68
N GLY A 600 26.93 0.74 41.27
CA GLY A 600 27.20 2.18 41.27
C GLY A 600 28.17 2.63 40.18
N LEU A 601 28.28 1.87 39.09
CA LEU A 601 29.17 2.17 37.97
C LEU A 601 28.43 2.97 36.89
N MET A 602 29.07 4.03 36.39
CA MET A 602 28.62 4.73 35.20
C MET A 602 29.54 4.35 34.04
N LEU A 603 28.99 3.72 33.01
CA LEU A 603 29.70 3.30 31.82
C LEU A 603 29.30 4.18 30.63
N GLU A 604 30.23 4.42 29.71
CA GLU A 604 29.93 5.18 28.50
C GLU A 604 28.99 4.40 27.57
N ARG A 605 28.21 5.13 26.76
CA ARG A 605 27.29 4.55 25.79
C ARG A 605 28.06 3.80 24.69
N GLY A 606 27.52 2.66 24.27
CA GLY A 606 28.07 1.84 23.21
C GLY A 606 28.51 0.45 23.68
N ASP A 607 29.27 -0.22 22.82
CA ASP A 607 29.80 -1.56 23.10
C ASP A 607 31.03 -1.48 24.00
N CYS A 608 31.00 -2.24 25.09
CA CYS A 608 32.13 -2.45 25.97
C CYS A 608 32.24 -3.93 26.35
N TYR A 609 33.39 -4.29 26.93
CA TYR A 609 33.68 -5.63 27.39
C TYR A 609 34.04 -5.56 28.86
N TRP A 610 33.50 -6.48 29.66
CA TRP A 610 33.83 -6.58 31.08
C TRP A 610 34.33 -7.96 31.45
N ARG A 611 35.24 -8.01 32.44
CA ARG A 611 35.76 -9.25 33.01
C ARG A 611 36.17 -9.05 34.47
N VAL A 612 36.42 -10.15 35.16
CA VAL A 612 36.96 -10.17 36.52
C VAL A 612 38.34 -10.80 36.48
N ALA A 613 39.32 -10.12 37.08
CA ALA A 613 40.67 -10.61 37.28
C ALA A 613 40.88 -10.91 38.76
N ILE A 614 41.43 -12.07 39.09
CA ILE A 614 41.78 -12.45 40.47
C ILE A 614 43.25 -12.83 40.51
N LYS A 615 44.03 -12.10 41.30
CA LYS A 615 45.44 -12.46 41.58
C LYS A 615 45.49 -13.37 42.79
N SER A 616 45.77 -14.66 42.58
CA SER A 616 45.87 -15.70 43.60
C SER A 616 47.30 -16.26 43.57
N GLU A 617 48.01 -16.17 44.70
CA GLU A 617 49.44 -16.47 44.77
C GLU A 617 50.25 -15.64 43.75
N ASP A 618 50.94 -16.30 42.80
CA ASP A 618 51.76 -15.69 41.75
C ASP A 618 51.09 -15.65 40.37
N GLU A 619 49.81 -16.03 40.27
CA GLU A 619 49.08 -16.12 39.00
C GLU A 619 47.81 -15.26 38.99
N THR A 620 47.47 -14.73 37.82
CA THR A 620 46.24 -13.93 37.61
C THR A 620 45.26 -14.73 36.77
N PHE A 621 44.10 -15.02 37.35
CA PHE A 621 43.00 -15.71 36.68
C PHE A 621 42.01 -14.69 36.14
N HIS A 622 41.53 -14.89 34.92
CA HIS A 622 40.54 -14.02 34.29
C HIS A 622 39.27 -14.80 33.95
N THR A 623 38.10 -14.18 34.12
CA THR A 623 36.89 -14.66 33.46
C THR A 623 36.99 -14.39 31.95
N PRO A 624 36.27 -15.17 31.11
CA PRO A 624 36.03 -14.76 29.73
C PRO A 624 35.47 -13.33 29.67
N ALA A 625 35.88 -12.59 28.64
CA ALA A 625 35.34 -11.26 28.36
C ALA A 625 33.87 -11.39 27.95
N LYS A 626 32.99 -10.65 28.62
CA LYS A 626 31.58 -10.53 28.24
C LYS A 626 31.32 -9.20 27.55
N LYS A 627 30.68 -9.24 26.39
CA LYS A 627 30.22 -8.04 25.68
C LYS A 627 28.98 -7.48 26.38
N LEU A 628 28.95 -6.16 26.54
CA LEU A 628 27.85 -5.39 27.11
C LEU A 628 27.61 -4.18 26.20
N ASN A 629 26.36 -3.93 25.82
CA ASN A 629 25.98 -2.73 25.10
C ASN A 629 25.23 -1.78 26.04
N VAL A 630 25.79 -0.60 26.28
CA VAL A 630 25.14 0.46 27.05
C VAL A 630 24.32 1.30 26.08
N ALA A 631 23.01 1.08 26.06
CA ALA A 631 22.09 1.68 25.12
C ALA A 631 21.42 2.95 25.69
N PRO A 632 21.19 3.99 24.87
CA PRO A 632 20.42 5.16 25.29
C PRO A 632 18.93 4.83 25.49
N ALA A 633 18.16 5.81 25.96
CA ALA A 633 16.69 5.77 25.90
C ALA A 633 16.18 5.51 24.46
N LEU A 634 14.97 4.95 24.35
CA LEU A 634 14.32 4.72 23.05
C LEU A 634 13.93 6.07 22.41
N PRO A 635 13.79 6.14 21.07
CA PRO A 635 13.34 7.37 20.41
C PRO A 635 11.91 7.73 20.83
N ARG A 636 11.63 9.04 20.86
CA ARG A 636 10.30 9.60 21.17
C ARG A 636 9.28 9.12 20.12
N PRO A 637 8.06 8.68 20.51
CA PRO A 637 6.97 8.46 19.56
C PRO A 637 6.49 9.78 18.97
N GLU A 638 6.13 9.81 17.69
CA GLU A 638 5.58 11.02 17.04
C GLU A 638 4.06 10.93 16.98
N LEU A 639 3.37 11.93 17.50
CA LEU A 639 1.90 11.97 17.52
C LEU A 639 1.36 12.33 16.12
N ILE A 640 0.41 11.53 15.63
CA ILE A 640 -0.14 11.64 14.26
C ILE A 640 -1.56 12.22 14.33
N GLY A 641 -1.81 13.27 13.54
CA GLY A 641 -3.16 13.81 13.34
C GLY A 641 -3.74 14.57 14.55
N ILE A 642 -2.94 14.87 15.57
CA ILE A 642 -3.37 15.66 16.74
C ILE A 642 -3.07 17.15 16.49
N GLY A 643 -4.06 17.86 15.95
CA GLY A 643 -4.01 19.31 15.80
C GLY A 643 -4.16 20.05 17.13
N ASP A 644 -4.13 21.39 17.08
CA ASP A 644 -4.32 22.22 18.27
C ASP A 644 -5.78 22.18 18.79
N SER A 645 -6.73 21.74 17.96
CA SER A 645 -8.11 21.49 18.35
C SER A 645 -8.53 20.09 17.93
N VAL A 646 -9.19 19.37 18.82
CA VAL A 646 -9.76 18.05 18.57
C VAL A 646 -11.28 18.15 18.68
N VAL A 647 -11.97 17.87 17.57
CA VAL A 647 -13.44 17.93 17.51
C VAL A 647 -14.04 16.56 17.78
N VAL A 648 -14.83 16.47 18.85
CA VAL A 648 -15.55 15.27 19.27
C VAL A 648 -16.82 15.10 18.45
N ARG A 649 -16.95 13.94 17.82
CA ARG A 649 -18.08 13.60 16.98
C ARG A 649 -19.17 12.88 17.81
N PRO A 650 -20.47 13.11 17.54
CA PRO A 650 -21.54 12.45 18.28
C PRO A 650 -21.51 10.93 18.13
N ASP A 651 -21.34 10.43 16.90
CA ASP A 651 -21.48 9.02 16.54
C ASP A 651 -20.14 8.30 16.29
N ALA A 652 -19.01 8.94 16.60
CA ALA A 652 -17.69 8.36 16.35
C ALA A 652 -16.74 8.53 17.54
N LYS A 653 -15.87 7.54 17.73
CA LYS A 653 -14.77 7.61 18.70
C LYS A 653 -13.65 8.48 18.13
N THR A 654 -13.05 9.30 18.98
CA THR A 654 -11.83 10.05 18.64
C THR A 654 -10.64 9.11 18.67
N THR A 655 -9.82 9.13 17.61
CA THR A 655 -8.61 8.31 17.49
C THR A 655 -7.39 9.17 17.78
N PHE A 656 -6.53 8.73 18.71
CA PHE A 656 -5.19 9.27 18.91
C PHE A 656 -4.18 8.23 18.45
N ALA A 657 -3.27 8.61 17.56
CA ALA A 657 -2.30 7.70 16.96
C ALA A 657 -0.87 8.25 17.08
N TRP A 658 0.12 7.37 17.02
CA TRP A 658 1.52 7.72 17.05
C TRP A 658 2.39 6.78 16.19
N THR A 659 3.64 7.16 15.95
CA THR A 659 4.60 6.31 15.22
C THR A 659 5.11 5.17 16.09
N ALA A 660 5.35 4.01 15.47
CA ALA A 660 5.94 2.87 16.14
C ALA A 660 7.41 3.17 16.51
N VAL A 661 7.73 3.07 17.79
CA VAL A 661 9.09 3.18 18.33
C VAL A 661 9.79 1.83 18.17
N PRO A 662 10.93 1.75 17.44
CA PRO A 662 11.68 0.51 17.32
C PRO A 662 12.11 -0.04 18.68
N LEU A 663 12.01 -1.36 18.86
CA LEU A 663 12.32 -2.08 20.10
C LEU A 663 11.40 -1.78 21.30
N ALA A 664 10.32 -1.02 21.12
CA ALA A 664 9.29 -0.88 22.14
C ALA A 664 8.34 -2.09 22.11
N ASP A 665 8.04 -2.62 23.29
CA ASP A 665 7.09 -3.72 23.49
C ASP A 665 5.66 -3.20 23.73
N TYR A 666 5.53 -2.04 24.40
CA TYR A 666 4.26 -1.40 24.71
C TYR A 666 4.41 0.11 24.92
N TYR A 667 3.27 0.80 24.98
CA TYR A 667 3.15 2.23 25.21
C TYR A 667 2.29 2.50 26.45
N GLN A 668 2.63 3.57 27.17
CA GLN A 668 1.77 4.18 28.17
C GLN A 668 1.17 5.45 27.58
N VAL A 669 -0.14 5.61 27.70
CA VAL A 669 -0.88 6.77 27.22
C VAL A 669 -1.68 7.36 28.36
N LYS A 670 -1.50 8.67 28.57
CA LYS A 670 -2.21 9.43 29.61
C LYS A 670 -2.78 10.71 28.99
N ILE A 671 -4.03 11.04 29.29
CA ILE A 671 -4.64 12.32 28.94
C ILE A 671 -5.04 13.02 30.24
N THR A 672 -4.57 14.25 30.44
CA THR A 672 -4.77 15.04 31.66
C THR A 672 -5.22 16.46 31.32
N GLU A 673 -5.81 17.14 32.29
CA GLU A 673 -5.93 18.60 32.24
C GLU A 673 -4.55 19.24 32.50
N PRO A 674 -4.23 20.42 31.92
CA PRO A 674 -2.98 21.12 32.17
C PRO A 674 -2.75 21.36 33.67
N GLY A 675 -1.67 20.80 34.21
CA GLY A 675 -1.32 20.92 35.63
C GLY A 675 -0.50 19.71 36.11
N LEU A 676 0.42 19.94 37.04
CA LEU A 676 1.32 18.89 37.57
C LEU A 676 0.57 17.82 38.39
N ASP A 677 -0.53 18.19 39.05
CA ASP A 677 -1.31 17.33 39.95
C ASP A 677 -2.70 16.95 39.40
N SER A 678 -2.93 17.18 38.10
CA SER A 678 -4.22 16.89 37.47
C SER A 678 -4.47 15.38 37.40
N GLN A 679 -5.66 14.94 37.83
CA GLN A 679 -6.06 13.54 37.65
C GLN A 679 -6.17 13.21 36.15
N PRO A 680 -5.67 12.03 35.71
CA PRO A 680 -5.84 11.61 34.33
C PRO A 680 -7.32 11.42 34.01
N LEU A 681 -7.75 12.09 32.94
CA LEU A 681 -9.00 11.77 32.26
C LEU A 681 -8.96 10.34 31.69
N TYR A 682 -7.79 9.96 31.18
CA TYR A 682 -7.54 8.63 30.65
C TYR A 682 -6.12 8.21 30.99
N GLU A 683 -5.96 6.96 31.38
CA GLU A 683 -4.66 6.35 31.58
C GLU A 683 -4.72 4.89 31.16
N ASN A 684 -3.78 4.50 30.32
CA ASN A 684 -3.55 3.11 29.98
C ASN A 684 -2.04 2.86 30.00
N LEU A 685 -1.64 1.94 30.86
CA LEU A 685 -0.23 1.65 31.13
C LEU A 685 0.33 0.54 30.21
N TYR A 686 -0.49 -0.04 29.34
CA TYR A 686 -0.09 -1.16 28.50
C TYR A 686 -0.88 -1.22 27.19
N ILE A 687 -0.42 -0.48 26.19
CA ILE A 687 -0.93 -0.53 24.82
C ILE A 687 0.14 -1.13 23.91
N THR A 688 -0.13 -2.23 23.22
CA THR A 688 0.80 -2.83 22.24
C THR A 688 0.63 -2.29 20.82
N GLY A 689 -0.52 -1.67 20.54
CA GLY A 689 -0.77 -0.96 19.29
C GLY A 689 -0.21 0.46 19.28
N THR A 690 -0.41 1.15 18.16
CA THR A 690 0.03 2.55 17.95
C THR A 690 -1.13 3.54 17.86
N GLU A 691 -2.33 3.12 18.31
CA GLU A 691 -3.51 3.97 18.36
C GLU A 691 -4.38 3.64 19.57
N VAL A 692 -5.14 4.63 20.04
CA VAL A 692 -6.22 4.47 21.01
C VAL A 692 -7.47 5.19 20.53
N LYS A 693 -8.62 4.51 20.64
CA LYS A 693 -9.93 5.04 20.23
C LYS A 693 -10.81 5.26 21.45
N MET A 694 -11.24 6.50 21.66
CA MET A 694 -11.94 6.91 22.86
C MET A 694 -13.28 7.57 22.56
N ALA A 695 -14.29 7.25 23.36
CA ALA A 695 -15.57 7.94 23.35
C ALA A 695 -15.46 9.18 24.25
N LEU A 696 -15.39 10.37 23.65
CA LEU A 696 -15.17 11.63 24.36
C LEU A 696 -16.44 12.48 24.51
N GLN A 697 -17.62 11.95 24.16
CA GLN A 697 -18.88 12.69 24.08
C GLN A 697 -19.38 13.25 25.43
N SER A 698 -18.95 12.65 26.54
CA SER A 698 -19.30 13.08 27.91
C SER A 698 -18.23 13.95 28.57
N ILE A 699 -17.11 14.19 27.90
CA ILE A 699 -15.99 14.93 28.45
C ILE A 699 -16.23 16.43 28.31
N ARG A 700 -15.77 17.23 29.26
CA ARG A 700 -15.94 18.68 29.21
C ARG A 700 -15.08 19.28 28.10
N GLU A 701 -15.61 20.30 27.44
CA GLU A 701 -14.79 21.12 26.54
C GLU A 701 -13.74 21.87 27.35
N GLY A 702 -12.52 21.96 26.81
CA GLY A 702 -11.40 22.53 27.54
C GLY A 702 -10.07 22.10 26.97
N ARG A 703 -9.01 22.55 27.64
CA ARG A 703 -7.63 22.26 27.25
C ARG A 703 -7.17 20.97 27.91
N TYR A 704 -6.54 20.09 27.13
CA TYR A 704 -6.02 18.81 27.60
C TYR A 704 -4.61 18.56 27.07
N VAL A 705 -3.87 17.68 27.74
CA VAL A 705 -2.53 17.24 27.33
C VAL A 705 -2.57 15.73 27.18
N ILE A 706 -2.15 15.22 26.02
CA ILE A 706 -1.86 13.81 25.82
C ILE A 706 -0.37 13.56 26.01
N HIS A 707 -0.05 12.51 26.76
CA HIS A 707 1.28 12.00 27.03
C HIS A 707 1.38 10.59 26.48
N VAL A 708 2.36 10.32 25.61
CA VAL A 708 2.62 8.99 25.06
C VAL A 708 4.08 8.64 25.26
N GLN A 709 4.36 7.50 25.89
CA GLN A 709 5.72 7.03 26.14
C GLN A 709 5.85 5.55 25.82
N ALA A 710 6.94 5.18 25.15
CA ALA A 710 7.22 3.81 24.75
C ALA A 710 8.12 3.10 25.76
N PHE A 711 7.91 1.80 25.94
CA PHE A 711 8.63 0.97 26.91
C PHE A 711 9.05 -0.36 26.28
N ALA A 712 10.26 -0.79 26.62
CA ALA A 712 10.75 -2.14 26.40
C ALA A 712 10.86 -2.86 27.75
N ALA A 713 10.27 -4.05 27.83
CA ALA A 713 10.32 -4.91 28.99
C ALA A 713 11.74 -5.46 29.20
N ALA A 714 12.08 -5.78 30.45
CA ALA A 714 13.33 -6.47 30.74
C ALA A 714 13.26 -7.92 30.24
N THR A 715 14.36 -8.39 29.64
CA THR A 715 14.54 -9.77 29.17
C THR A 715 15.81 -10.37 29.78
N VAL A 716 16.06 -11.65 29.49
CA VAL A 716 17.32 -12.31 29.89
C VAL A 716 18.56 -11.67 29.26
N THR A 717 18.41 -10.94 28.15
CA THR A 717 19.50 -10.30 27.40
C THR A 717 19.42 -8.78 27.37
N SER A 718 18.40 -8.16 27.97
CA SER A 718 18.25 -6.70 28.01
C SER A 718 17.60 -6.22 29.31
N SER A 719 18.05 -5.09 29.81
CA SER A 719 17.33 -4.35 30.85
C SER A 719 16.07 -3.67 30.29
N ARG A 720 15.16 -3.24 31.17
CA ARG A 720 14.02 -2.42 30.77
C ARG A 720 14.51 -1.07 30.22
N ARG A 721 13.85 -0.57 29.18
CA ARG A 721 14.14 0.74 28.57
C ARG A 721 12.85 1.51 28.37
N HIS A 722 12.95 2.83 28.32
CA HIS A 722 11.83 3.71 28.00
C HIS A 722 12.27 4.78 27.01
N SER A 723 11.32 5.33 26.28
CA SER A 723 11.54 6.51 25.43
C SER A 723 11.40 7.79 26.23
N PHE A 724 11.76 8.92 25.63
CA PHE A 724 11.21 10.21 26.06
C PHE A 724 9.69 10.24 25.80
N ALA A 725 8.94 10.90 26.68
CA ALA A 725 7.51 11.12 26.48
C ALA A 725 7.26 12.11 25.31
N ALA A 726 6.19 11.85 24.57
CA ALA A 726 5.64 12.73 23.55
C ALA A 726 4.39 13.40 24.12
N ASP A 727 4.49 14.71 24.31
CA ASP A 727 3.44 15.51 24.90
C ASP A 727 2.86 16.44 23.85
N LYS A 728 1.53 16.53 23.77
CA LYS A 728 0.83 17.51 22.93
C LYS A 728 -0.37 18.06 23.67
N THR A 729 -0.46 19.38 23.70
CA THR A 729 -1.63 20.09 24.20
C THR A 729 -2.63 20.33 23.07
N PHE A 730 -3.92 20.13 23.34
CA PHE A 730 -5.01 20.38 22.40
C PHE A 730 -6.27 20.88 23.12
N ASP A 731 -7.12 21.61 22.38
CA ASP A 731 -8.44 22.05 22.84
C ASP A 731 -9.52 21.07 22.36
N LEU A 732 -10.24 20.46 23.29
CA LEU A 732 -11.36 19.56 23.03
C LEU A 732 -12.64 20.37 22.82
N LYS A 733 -13.32 20.17 21.68
CA LYS A 733 -14.59 20.83 21.33
C LYS A 733 -15.60 19.81 20.83
N HIS A 734 -16.89 19.97 21.11
CA HIS A 734 -17.90 19.10 20.50
C HIS A 734 -18.32 19.64 19.13
N LEU A 735 -18.54 18.73 18.18
CA LEU A 735 -19.15 19.09 16.91
C LEU A 735 -20.57 19.61 17.16
N ARG A 736 -20.87 20.79 16.62
CA ARG A 736 -22.18 21.43 16.71
C ARG A 736 -22.64 21.85 15.33
N PRO A 737 -23.97 21.89 15.09
CA PRO A 737 -24.53 22.48 13.89
C PRO A 737 -24.07 23.93 13.71
N VAL A 738 -24.07 24.40 12.46
CA VAL A 738 -23.80 25.79 12.10
C VAL A 738 -24.74 26.73 12.86
N GLU A 739 -24.14 27.78 13.44
CA GLU A 739 -24.87 28.82 14.15
C GLU A 739 -25.11 30.03 13.23
N LEU A 740 -26.35 30.52 13.23
CA LEU A 740 -26.76 31.73 12.52
C LEU A 740 -26.63 32.93 13.48
N VAL A 741 -25.64 33.78 13.23
CA VAL A 741 -25.20 34.84 14.16
C VAL A 741 -26.00 36.13 13.93
N SER A 742 -26.07 36.60 12.69
CA SER A 742 -26.71 37.86 12.33
C SER A 742 -27.40 37.77 10.97
N PRO A 743 -28.60 38.36 10.76
CA PRO A 743 -29.46 38.98 11.75
C PRO A 743 -29.97 37.95 12.77
N VAL A 744 -30.05 38.36 14.04
CA VAL A 744 -30.63 37.51 15.10
C VAL A 744 -32.06 37.12 14.75
N ARG A 745 -32.48 35.92 15.16
CA ARG A 745 -33.81 35.40 14.83
C ARG A 745 -34.90 36.32 15.39
N GLY A 746 -35.82 36.72 14.51
CA GLY A 746 -36.91 37.64 14.82
C GLY A 746 -36.52 39.12 14.71
N ALA A 747 -35.30 39.43 14.26
CA ALA A 747 -34.86 40.80 14.06
C ALA A 747 -35.83 41.58 13.15
N ARG A 748 -36.02 42.85 13.49
CA ARG A 748 -36.80 43.79 12.70
C ARG A 748 -35.85 44.83 12.12
N ILE A 749 -35.77 44.87 10.80
CA ILE A 749 -34.94 45.82 10.06
C ILE A 749 -35.86 46.91 9.53
N SER A 750 -35.50 48.17 9.68
CA SER A 750 -36.30 49.26 9.11
C SER A 750 -36.30 49.16 7.58
N GLY A 751 -37.43 49.47 6.94
CA GLY A 751 -37.51 49.44 5.47
C GLY A 751 -36.54 50.43 4.79
N VAL A 752 -36.18 51.51 5.50
CA VAL A 752 -35.21 52.51 5.02
C VAL A 752 -33.79 51.92 5.06
N ASP A 753 -33.40 51.27 6.16
CA ASP A 753 -32.08 50.66 6.30
C ASP A 753 -31.91 49.48 5.34
N ALA A 754 -32.92 48.61 5.23
CA ALA A 754 -32.91 47.47 4.33
C ALA A 754 -32.76 47.85 2.84
N ALA A 755 -33.13 49.07 2.46
CA ALA A 755 -33.05 49.54 1.09
C ALA A 755 -31.82 50.43 0.81
N LEU A 756 -31.34 51.20 1.79
CA LEU A 756 -30.21 52.13 1.60
C LEU A 756 -28.87 51.61 2.13
N LYS A 757 -28.90 50.73 3.14
CA LYS A 757 -27.72 50.12 3.78
C LYS A 757 -28.05 48.68 4.14
N PRO A 758 -28.25 47.80 3.14
CA PRO A 758 -28.56 46.42 3.41
C PRO A 758 -27.41 45.80 4.22
N GLY A 759 -27.75 45.15 5.34
CA GLY A 759 -26.78 44.57 6.26
C GLY A 759 -26.13 43.30 5.74
N THR A 760 -25.60 42.48 6.63
CA THR A 760 -24.93 41.20 6.30
C THR A 760 -25.68 40.01 6.91
N LEU A 761 -25.53 38.84 6.29
CA LEU A 761 -25.80 37.54 6.89
C LEU A 761 -24.48 36.99 7.44
N GLU A 762 -24.43 36.70 8.74
CA GLU A 762 -23.26 36.18 9.42
C GLU A 762 -23.57 34.83 10.06
N TRP A 763 -22.72 33.84 9.83
CA TRP A 763 -22.84 32.50 10.38
C TRP A 763 -21.47 31.99 10.84
N ASN A 764 -21.47 30.98 11.71
CA ASN A 764 -20.23 30.40 12.26
C ASN A 764 -20.32 28.88 12.35
N SER A 765 -19.17 28.21 12.40
CA SER A 765 -19.04 26.77 12.57
C SER A 765 -17.83 26.42 13.44
N VAL A 766 -17.97 25.40 14.29
CA VAL A 766 -16.86 24.86 15.10
C VAL A 766 -15.78 24.23 14.23
N GLU A 767 -16.19 23.61 13.12
CA GLU A 767 -15.31 22.97 12.13
C GLU A 767 -15.59 23.57 10.74
N LYS A 768 -14.54 23.82 9.96
CA LYS A 768 -14.69 24.42 8.63
C LYS A 768 -15.40 23.43 7.68
N PRO A 769 -16.56 23.80 7.11
CA PRO A 769 -17.27 22.91 6.19
C PRO A 769 -16.54 22.78 4.85
N VAL A 770 -16.54 21.58 4.28
CA VAL A 770 -16.00 21.31 2.92
C VAL A 770 -17.03 21.66 1.84
N LYS A 771 -18.32 21.49 2.16
CA LYS A 771 -19.43 21.93 1.32
C LYS A 771 -20.38 22.76 2.16
N SER A 772 -20.70 23.97 1.72
CA SER A 772 -21.76 24.77 2.33
C SER A 772 -22.61 25.45 1.27
N ARG A 773 -23.87 25.76 1.61
CA ARG A 773 -24.80 26.49 0.77
C ARG A 773 -25.66 27.37 1.64
N LEU A 774 -25.62 28.68 1.39
CA LEU A 774 -26.49 29.65 2.03
C LEU A 774 -27.64 29.98 1.08
N VAL A 775 -28.87 29.94 1.60
CA VAL A 775 -30.08 30.29 0.85
C VAL A 775 -30.89 31.32 1.65
N LEU A 776 -31.26 32.42 1.00
CA LEU A 776 -32.18 33.46 1.52
C LEU A 776 -33.44 33.52 0.65
N GLU A 777 -34.61 33.54 1.27
CA GLU A 777 -35.90 33.54 0.59
C GLU A 777 -36.89 34.50 1.27
N LYS A 778 -37.76 35.13 0.48
CA LYS A 778 -38.90 35.92 0.99
C LYS A 778 -40.09 35.00 1.21
N VAL A 779 -40.63 35.00 2.41
CA VAL A 779 -41.77 34.15 2.77
C VAL A 779 -42.99 34.54 1.92
N GLY A 780 -43.54 33.57 1.18
CA GLY A 780 -44.70 33.76 0.30
C GLY A 780 -44.37 34.16 -1.16
N LYS A 781 -43.09 34.31 -1.54
CA LYS A 781 -42.66 34.51 -2.93
C LYS A 781 -41.86 33.29 -3.40
N ALA A 782 -42.16 32.77 -4.59
CA ALA A 782 -41.40 31.67 -5.17
C ALA A 782 -40.04 32.18 -5.70
N GLY A 783 -38.97 31.47 -5.38
CA GLY A 783 -37.59 31.79 -5.79
C GLY A 783 -36.71 32.27 -4.64
N SER A 784 -35.43 31.89 -4.70
CA SER A 784 -34.41 32.32 -3.75
C SER A 784 -33.82 33.68 -4.15
N ILE A 785 -33.62 34.55 -3.17
CA ILE A 785 -33.04 35.89 -3.35
C ILE A 785 -31.51 35.79 -3.36
N ILE A 786 -30.97 34.95 -2.48
CA ILE A 786 -29.55 34.59 -2.47
C ILE A 786 -29.47 33.07 -2.48
N SER A 787 -28.62 32.52 -3.34
CA SER A 787 -28.22 31.13 -3.27
C SER A 787 -26.74 31.02 -3.64
N VAL A 788 -25.89 30.89 -2.63
CA VAL A 788 -24.43 30.87 -2.80
C VAL A 788 -23.89 29.55 -2.28
N SER A 789 -23.05 28.90 -3.09
CA SER A 789 -22.30 27.70 -2.72
C SER A 789 -20.93 28.11 -2.18
N ASN A 790 -20.53 27.49 -1.07
CA ASN A 790 -19.31 27.79 -0.31
C ASN A 790 -19.12 29.29 -0.01
N PRO A 791 -20.12 29.98 0.57
CA PRO A 791 -19.97 31.37 0.95
C PRO A 791 -18.94 31.53 2.08
N ASP A 792 -18.38 32.73 2.18
CA ASP A 792 -17.69 33.15 3.39
C ASP A 792 -18.66 33.21 4.58
N TYR A 793 -18.12 33.28 5.80
CA TYR A 793 -18.91 33.41 7.03
C TYR A 793 -19.75 34.69 7.10
N THR A 794 -19.49 35.65 6.21
CA THR A 794 -20.23 36.90 6.05
C THR A 794 -20.66 37.07 4.60
N VAL A 795 -21.95 37.33 4.37
CA VAL A 795 -22.53 37.54 3.03
C VAL A 795 -23.35 38.83 3.02
N ASP A 796 -23.05 39.75 2.10
CA ASP A 796 -23.78 41.01 1.97
C ASP A 796 -25.22 40.80 1.49
N LEU A 797 -26.18 41.51 2.10
CA LEU A 797 -27.57 41.50 1.64
C LEU A 797 -27.75 42.45 0.45
N PRO A 798 -28.58 42.10 -0.55
CA PRO A 798 -29.08 43.06 -1.52
C PRO A 798 -30.15 43.96 -0.88
N PRO A 799 -30.55 45.08 -1.53
CA PRO A 799 -31.70 45.87 -1.10
C PRO A 799 -32.97 45.00 -1.00
N LEU A 800 -33.63 45.02 0.17
CA LEU A 800 -34.78 44.15 0.45
C LEU A 800 -36.08 44.96 0.52
N GLU A 801 -37.15 44.39 -0.05
CA GLU A 801 -38.52 44.91 0.10
C GLU A 801 -39.10 44.60 1.49
N ALA A 802 -40.18 45.29 1.86
CA ALA A 802 -40.95 44.94 3.05
C ALA A 802 -41.49 43.50 2.98
N GLY A 803 -41.40 42.79 4.12
CA GLY A 803 -41.82 41.40 4.25
C GLY A 803 -40.95 40.59 5.21
N THR A 804 -41.32 39.33 5.39
CA THR A 804 -40.57 38.37 6.21
C THR A 804 -39.64 37.56 5.34
N TYR A 805 -38.39 37.41 5.78
CA TYR A 805 -37.35 36.65 5.10
C TYR A 805 -36.92 35.46 5.96
N ARG A 806 -36.60 34.35 5.30
CA ARG A 806 -36.01 33.16 5.91
C ARG A 806 -34.67 32.86 5.26
N TRP A 807 -33.69 32.46 6.05
CA TRP A 807 -32.40 32.01 5.55
C TRP A 807 -31.90 30.78 6.29
N ARG A 808 -31.15 29.94 5.57
CA ARG A 808 -30.60 28.68 6.07
C ARG A 808 -29.20 28.50 5.53
N VAL A 809 -28.33 27.90 6.34
CA VAL A 809 -27.03 27.40 5.91
C VAL A 809 -27.05 25.88 5.95
N SER A 810 -26.91 25.25 4.79
CA SER A 810 -26.69 23.81 4.68
C SER A 810 -25.20 23.55 4.58
N ALA A 811 -24.64 22.69 5.42
CA ALA A 811 -23.19 22.48 5.48
C ALA A 811 -22.83 21.04 5.81
N ALA A 812 -21.73 20.54 5.24
CA ALA A 812 -21.19 19.21 5.50
C ALA A 812 -19.68 19.25 5.75
N THR A 813 -19.22 18.39 6.66
CA THR A 813 -17.78 18.17 6.92
C THR A 813 -17.14 17.31 5.84
N GLU A 814 -15.82 17.13 5.88
CA GLU A 814 -15.06 16.31 4.91
C GLU A 814 -15.58 14.87 4.81
N ASP A 815 -15.97 14.30 5.94
CA ASP A 815 -16.49 12.94 6.04
C ASP A 815 -18.00 12.83 5.73
N GLY A 816 -18.63 13.93 5.28
CA GLY A 816 -20.03 13.96 4.87
C GLY A 816 -21.04 14.09 6.02
N LEU A 817 -20.62 14.44 7.24
CA LEU A 817 -21.55 14.72 8.34
C LEU A 817 -22.30 16.02 8.08
N ASP A 818 -23.64 15.98 8.22
CA ASP A 818 -24.50 17.15 8.10
C ASP A 818 -24.39 18.03 9.36
N ILE A 819 -23.85 19.24 9.18
CA ILE A 819 -23.75 20.28 10.20
C ILE A 819 -24.62 21.50 9.83
N SER A 820 -25.65 21.30 9.01
CA SER A 820 -26.61 22.33 8.63
C SER A 820 -27.24 23.01 9.85
N SER A 821 -27.58 24.29 9.71
CA SER A 821 -28.29 25.03 10.75
C SER A 821 -29.60 24.33 11.11
N VAL A 822 -29.79 24.01 12.40
CA VAL A 822 -30.96 23.26 12.90
C VAL A 822 -32.28 23.99 12.64
N ARG A 823 -32.24 25.32 12.61
CA ARG A 823 -33.42 26.18 12.42
C ARG A 823 -33.10 27.28 11.43
N ASP A 824 -34.13 27.68 10.69
CA ASP A 824 -34.04 28.83 9.79
C ASP A 824 -33.88 30.13 10.60
N GLY A 825 -32.95 30.96 10.17
CA GLY A 825 -32.89 32.35 10.57
C GLY A 825 -34.06 33.09 9.93
N THR A 826 -34.75 33.93 10.70
CA THR A 826 -35.91 34.68 10.21
C THR A 826 -35.79 36.12 10.63
N PHE A 827 -36.04 37.07 9.74
CA PHE A 827 -36.09 38.48 10.07
C PHE A 827 -37.19 39.17 9.24
N THR A 828 -37.67 40.30 9.75
CA THR A 828 -38.75 41.07 9.10
C THR A 828 -38.23 42.44 8.70
N VAL A 829 -38.37 42.77 7.42
CA VAL A 829 -38.16 44.13 6.92
C VAL A 829 -39.49 44.86 7.04
N LEU A 830 -39.50 45.93 7.84
CA LEU A 830 -40.69 46.76 8.04
C LEU A 830 -41.01 47.58 6.78
N PRO A 831 -42.29 47.94 6.54
CA PRO A 831 -42.63 48.93 5.53
C PRO A 831 -41.85 50.22 5.74
N ILE A 832 -41.46 50.87 4.65
CA ILE A 832 -40.87 52.21 4.71
C ILE A 832 -41.96 53.16 5.27
N PRO A 833 -41.79 53.75 6.47
CA PRO A 833 -42.80 54.65 7.03
C PRO A 833 -42.90 55.92 6.18
N PRO A 834 -44.06 56.60 6.10
CA PRO A 834 -44.15 57.88 5.43
C PRO A 834 -43.35 58.95 6.19
N LEU A 835 -42.86 59.99 5.48
CA LEU A 835 -42.21 61.14 6.13
C LEU A 835 -43.19 61.90 7.02
N GLU A 836 -42.67 62.48 8.11
CA GLU A 836 -43.44 63.26 9.07
C GLU A 836 -44.21 64.42 8.40
N LYS A 837 -45.41 64.70 8.94
CA LYS A 837 -46.25 65.81 8.49
C LYS A 837 -45.52 67.13 8.70
N LEU A 838 -45.53 67.99 7.69
CA LEU A 838 -44.86 69.28 7.72
C LEU A 838 -45.63 70.27 8.60
N ALA A 839 -44.90 71.00 9.44
CA ALA A 839 -45.44 72.13 10.16
C ALA A 839 -45.51 73.34 9.21
N VAL A 840 -46.66 73.52 8.56
CA VAL A 840 -46.92 74.66 7.67
C VAL A 840 -47.28 75.87 8.53
N SER A 841 -46.46 76.92 8.45
CA SER A 841 -46.57 78.17 9.22
C SER A 841 -47.30 79.29 8.47
N SER A 842 -47.37 79.22 7.14
CA SER A 842 -48.10 80.18 6.31
C SER A 842 -48.65 79.46 5.07
N PRO A 843 -49.90 79.68 4.66
CA PRO A 843 -50.93 80.45 5.35
C PRO A 843 -51.35 79.86 6.71
N GLU A 844 -51.90 80.69 7.58
CA GLU A 844 -52.61 80.22 8.78
C GLU A 844 -53.87 79.43 8.39
N GLU A 845 -54.34 78.55 9.28
CA GLU A 845 -55.54 77.75 9.00
C GLU A 845 -56.77 78.66 8.85
N ASN A 846 -57.43 78.57 7.69
CA ASN A 846 -58.54 79.43 7.26
C ASN A 846 -58.17 80.92 7.11
N GLU A 847 -56.90 81.24 6.87
CA GLU A 847 -56.48 82.60 6.56
C GLU A 847 -57.25 83.14 5.36
N THR A 848 -57.79 84.36 5.51
CA THR A 848 -58.62 84.99 4.48
C THR A 848 -57.81 86.06 3.75
N PHE A 849 -57.51 85.80 2.48
CA PHE A 849 -56.84 86.74 1.60
C PHE A 849 -57.86 87.65 0.92
N SER A 850 -57.97 88.87 1.44
CA SER A 850 -58.87 89.91 0.91
C SER A 850 -58.20 90.78 -0.17
N VAL A 851 -58.97 91.69 -0.78
CA VAL A 851 -58.44 92.68 -1.74
C VAL A 851 -57.25 93.45 -1.22
N ASN A 852 -57.23 93.79 0.07
CA ASN A 852 -56.14 94.55 0.67
C ASN A 852 -54.84 93.75 0.70
N PHE A 853 -54.91 92.43 0.88
CA PHE A 853 -53.73 91.56 0.79
C PHE A 853 -53.16 91.58 -0.63
N PHE A 854 -54.01 91.44 -1.65
CA PHE A 854 -53.58 91.39 -3.07
C PHE A 854 -53.20 92.75 -3.68
N LYS A 855 -53.53 93.87 -3.03
CA LYS A 855 -53.03 95.21 -3.41
C LYS A 855 -51.52 95.34 -3.16
N THR A 856 -51.04 94.78 -2.05
CA THR A 856 -49.65 94.91 -1.60
C THR A 856 -48.82 93.66 -1.92
N ASN A 857 -49.44 92.48 -1.98
CA ASN A 857 -48.77 91.20 -2.24
C ASN A 857 -49.31 90.57 -3.54
N ARG A 858 -48.45 90.36 -4.54
CA ARG A 858 -48.82 89.74 -5.83
C ARG A 858 -48.59 88.22 -5.87
N SER A 859 -48.46 87.59 -4.71
CA SER A 859 -48.24 86.15 -4.56
C SER A 859 -48.66 85.67 -3.17
N ILE A 860 -48.99 84.39 -3.04
CA ILE A 860 -49.20 83.73 -1.75
C ILE A 860 -47.93 82.93 -1.42
N VAL A 861 -47.34 83.14 -0.25
CA VAL A 861 -46.13 82.42 0.17
C VAL A 861 -46.52 81.32 1.16
N PHE A 862 -46.34 80.08 0.74
CA PHE A 862 -46.45 78.91 1.58
C PHE A 862 -45.14 78.72 2.33
N ARG A 863 -45.17 78.63 3.66
CA ARG A 863 -43.97 78.42 4.49
C ARG A 863 -44.15 77.20 5.38
N TRP A 864 -43.11 76.39 5.50
CA TRP A 864 -43.11 75.22 6.38
C TRP A 864 -41.72 74.92 6.94
N LYS A 865 -41.68 74.19 8.06
CA LYS A 865 -40.43 73.71 8.64
C LYS A 865 -39.78 72.63 7.75
N LYS A 866 -38.48 72.75 7.49
CA LYS A 866 -37.70 71.80 6.69
C LYS A 866 -37.70 70.41 7.34
N ASN A 867 -38.00 69.36 6.56
CA ASN A 867 -37.83 67.97 6.96
C ASN A 867 -36.38 67.52 6.64
N ALA A 868 -35.73 66.85 7.59
CA ALA A 868 -34.31 66.48 7.48
C ALA A 868 -34.05 65.38 6.43
N ASP A 869 -35.01 64.49 6.20
CA ASP A 869 -34.91 63.36 5.29
C ASP A 869 -35.52 63.62 3.90
N ALA A 870 -36.21 64.75 3.72
CA ALA A 870 -36.85 65.13 2.46
C ALA A 870 -35.82 65.65 1.45
N THR A 871 -35.84 65.10 0.23
CA THR A 871 -35.07 65.65 -0.89
C THR A 871 -35.91 66.54 -1.79
N HIS A 872 -37.24 66.40 -1.76
CA HIS A 872 -38.20 67.15 -2.54
C HIS A 872 -39.46 67.47 -1.71
N TYR A 873 -40.25 68.44 -2.17
CA TYR A 873 -41.58 68.76 -1.66
C TYR A 873 -42.59 68.75 -2.80
N SER A 874 -43.74 68.11 -2.59
CA SER A 874 -44.87 68.16 -3.52
C SER A 874 -45.94 69.09 -2.95
N ILE A 875 -46.35 70.08 -3.74
CA ILE A 875 -47.39 71.05 -3.36
C ILE A 875 -48.53 70.93 -4.35
N LYS A 876 -49.73 70.64 -3.84
CA LYS A 876 -50.97 70.52 -4.62
C LYS A 876 -52.01 71.47 -4.07
N LEU A 877 -52.63 72.27 -4.93
CA LEU A 877 -53.75 73.14 -4.56
C LEU A 877 -55.05 72.56 -5.10
N TYR A 878 -56.09 72.58 -4.28
CA TYR A 878 -57.44 72.10 -4.60
C TYR A 878 -58.46 73.21 -4.37
N ASN A 879 -59.50 73.25 -5.22
CA ASN A 879 -60.65 74.13 -5.03
C ASN A 879 -61.70 73.52 -4.07
N ALA A 880 -62.75 74.27 -3.75
CA ALA A 880 -63.85 73.82 -2.88
C ALA A 880 -64.59 72.55 -3.36
N LYS A 881 -64.47 72.17 -4.64
CA LYS A 881 -65.02 70.92 -5.21
C LYS A 881 -64.01 69.77 -5.17
N ASN A 882 -62.89 69.94 -4.46
CA ASN A 882 -61.76 69.02 -4.38
C ASN A 882 -61.08 68.73 -5.74
N GLN A 883 -61.20 69.64 -6.71
CA GLN A 883 -60.49 69.53 -7.99
C GLN A 883 -59.09 70.13 -7.86
N LYS A 884 -58.08 69.38 -8.30
CA LYS A 884 -56.67 69.82 -8.31
C LYS A 884 -56.49 70.92 -9.37
N ILE A 885 -56.10 72.11 -8.93
CA ILE A 885 -55.89 73.28 -9.79
C ILE A 885 -54.41 73.62 -10.01
N PHE A 886 -53.55 73.08 -9.16
CA PHE A 886 -52.09 73.27 -9.24
C PHE A 886 -51.37 72.07 -8.63
N GLU A 887 -50.23 71.71 -9.21
CA GLU A 887 -49.29 70.74 -8.67
C GLU A 887 -47.89 71.18 -9.07
N ARG A 888 -46.97 71.20 -8.10
CA ARG A 888 -45.55 71.41 -8.36
C ARG A 888 -44.72 70.57 -7.43
N GLU A 889 -43.65 69.99 -7.99
CA GLU A 889 -42.58 69.35 -7.23
C GLU A 889 -41.41 70.33 -7.15
N ILE A 890 -40.78 70.42 -5.98
CA ILE A 890 -39.73 71.39 -5.69
C ILE A 890 -38.60 70.66 -4.99
N GLU A 891 -37.36 70.82 -5.43
CA GLU A 891 -36.22 70.27 -4.70
C GLU A 891 -36.09 70.92 -3.32
N ALA A 892 -35.70 70.16 -2.29
CA ALA A 892 -35.59 70.68 -0.93
C ALA A 892 -34.56 71.83 -0.80
N ASN A 893 -33.57 71.87 -1.70
CA ASN A 893 -32.62 72.97 -1.80
C ASN A 893 -33.25 74.23 -2.42
N GLU A 894 -34.03 74.08 -3.49
CA GLU A 894 -34.78 75.18 -4.12
C GLU A 894 -35.84 75.75 -3.17
N ALA A 895 -36.50 74.89 -2.39
CA ALA A 895 -37.51 75.29 -1.42
C ALA A 895 -36.93 75.95 -0.16
N SER A 896 -35.62 75.86 0.11
CA SER A 896 -35.03 76.45 1.32
C SER A 896 -34.99 77.98 1.18
N ALA A 897 -35.65 78.71 2.08
CA ALA A 897 -35.73 80.17 1.98
C ALA A 897 -34.36 80.82 2.21
N ALA A 898 -33.95 81.72 1.31
CA ALA A 898 -32.70 82.48 1.43
C ALA A 898 -32.78 83.44 2.65
N GLY A 899 -32.30 83.00 3.81
CA GLY A 899 -32.17 83.85 5.00
C GLY A 899 -32.51 83.21 6.35
N THR A 900 -33.22 82.07 6.38
CA THR A 900 -33.59 81.41 7.65
C THR A 900 -33.26 79.92 7.61
N ALA A 901 -32.28 79.48 8.40
CA ALA A 901 -31.90 78.08 8.48
C ALA A 901 -33.05 77.24 9.06
N GLY A 902 -33.54 76.27 8.27
CA GLY A 902 -34.58 75.33 8.71
C GLY A 902 -36.00 75.67 8.25
N GLU A 903 -36.20 76.74 7.47
CA GLU A 903 -37.49 77.06 6.85
C GLU A 903 -37.46 76.84 5.33
N CYS A 904 -38.54 76.25 4.83
CA CYS A 904 -38.80 76.13 3.41
C CYS A 904 -39.98 77.02 3.01
N ALA A 905 -39.92 77.60 1.82
CA ALA A 905 -40.96 78.46 1.29
C ALA A 905 -41.22 78.18 -0.20
N PHE A 906 -42.48 78.29 -0.60
CA PHE A 906 -42.90 78.30 -1.99
C PHE A 906 -43.77 79.51 -2.27
N THR A 907 -43.42 80.26 -3.31
CA THR A 907 -44.15 81.45 -3.73
C THR A 907 -45.07 81.09 -4.89
N PHE A 908 -46.39 81.12 -4.64
CA PHE A 908 -47.41 80.91 -5.66
C PHE A 908 -47.79 82.23 -6.34
N THR A 909 -47.47 82.35 -7.62
CA THR A 909 -47.66 83.57 -8.44
C THR A 909 -48.84 83.47 -9.42
N GLU A 910 -49.39 82.28 -9.66
CA GLU A 910 -50.47 82.03 -10.62
C GLU A 910 -51.85 82.36 -10.03
N LEU A 911 -52.01 83.58 -9.51
CA LEU A 911 -53.22 84.03 -8.83
C LEU A 911 -54.48 83.96 -9.70
N ALA A 912 -54.34 83.98 -11.04
CA ALA A 912 -55.44 83.80 -11.98
C ALA A 912 -56.17 82.43 -11.84
N LYS A 913 -55.51 81.43 -11.25
CA LYS A 913 -56.10 80.12 -10.97
C LYS A 913 -56.97 80.09 -9.71
N LEU A 914 -56.95 81.16 -8.91
CA LEU A 914 -57.72 81.29 -7.68
C LEU A 914 -58.95 82.18 -7.92
N SER A 915 -60.14 81.59 -7.82
CA SER A 915 -61.41 82.33 -7.81
C SER A 915 -61.86 82.63 -6.37
N ARG A 916 -62.92 83.43 -6.19
CA ARG A 916 -63.53 83.63 -4.87
C ARG A 916 -64.00 82.27 -4.30
N GLY A 917 -63.54 81.91 -3.10
CA GLY A 917 -63.91 80.66 -2.44
C GLY A 917 -62.83 80.07 -1.53
N THR A 918 -63.10 78.88 -1.01
CA THR A 918 -62.18 78.11 -0.16
C THR A 918 -61.28 77.23 -0.99
N PHE A 919 -59.99 77.19 -0.65
CA PHE A 919 -58.98 76.33 -1.25
C PHE A 919 -58.25 75.54 -0.18
N SER A 920 -57.68 74.40 -0.56
CA SER A 920 -56.79 73.63 0.29
C SER A 920 -55.45 73.39 -0.40
N ALA A 921 -54.36 73.58 0.35
CA ALA A 921 -53.01 73.27 -0.08
C ALA A 921 -52.53 71.99 0.62
N ASP A 922 -52.25 70.93 -0.12
CA ASP A 922 -51.60 69.71 0.35
C ASP A 922 -50.10 69.80 0.07
N ILE A 923 -49.32 69.96 1.13
CA ILE A 923 -47.85 69.99 1.07
C ILE A 923 -47.30 68.69 1.66
N ARG A 924 -46.52 67.95 0.88
CA ARG A 924 -45.90 66.68 1.27
C ARG A 924 -44.40 66.72 1.14
N ALA A 925 -43.70 66.18 2.13
CA ALA A 925 -42.29 65.88 2.04
C ALA A 925 -42.07 64.62 1.21
N GLN A 926 -41.07 64.59 0.33
CA GLN A 926 -40.71 63.42 -0.45
C GLN A 926 -39.21 63.15 -0.36
N ARG A 927 -38.83 61.89 -0.18
CA ARG A 927 -37.46 61.42 -0.35
C ARG A 927 -37.38 60.67 -1.68
N ARG A 928 -36.52 61.15 -2.55
CA ARG A 928 -36.20 60.54 -3.85
C ARG A 928 -34.76 60.04 -3.87
N LEU A 929 -34.52 58.92 -4.54
CA LEU A 929 -33.17 58.38 -4.76
C LEU A 929 -32.40 59.26 -5.77
N LYS A 930 -31.08 59.06 -5.88
CA LYS A 930 -30.21 59.82 -6.81
C LYS A 930 -30.65 59.76 -8.29
N ASN A 931 -31.44 58.75 -8.65
CA ASN A 931 -32.00 58.57 -10.00
C ASN A 931 -33.38 59.22 -10.19
N GLY A 932 -33.86 60.02 -9.22
CA GLY A 932 -35.14 60.74 -9.29
C GLY A 932 -36.39 59.92 -8.91
N LEU A 933 -36.25 58.62 -8.65
CA LEU A 933 -37.38 57.77 -8.22
C LEU A 933 -37.83 58.12 -6.80
N LEU A 934 -39.15 58.16 -6.59
CA LEU A 934 -39.77 58.33 -5.28
C LEU A 934 -39.49 57.12 -4.39
N PHE A 935 -38.77 57.33 -3.29
CA PHE A 935 -38.38 56.31 -2.32
C PHE A 935 -39.29 56.29 -1.09
N GLN A 936 -39.68 57.48 -0.62
CA GLN A 936 -40.52 57.66 0.56
C GLN A 936 -41.42 58.89 0.35
N ASP A 937 -42.73 58.70 0.40
CA ASP A 937 -43.70 59.80 0.36
C ASP A 937 -44.05 60.27 1.78
N GLY A 938 -44.52 61.50 1.91
CA GLY A 938 -44.81 62.13 3.19
C GLY A 938 -46.30 62.20 3.48
N ASN A 939 -46.65 62.34 4.75
CA ASN A 939 -48.03 62.59 5.14
C ASN A 939 -48.50 63.96 4.64
N ALA A 940 -49.77 64.01 4.19
CA ALA A 940 -50.41 65.22 3.69
C ALA A 940 -50.49 66.32 4.75
N SER A 941 -49.90 67.48 4.45
CA SER A 941 -49.99 68.67 5.28
C SER A 941 -50.97 69.64 4.64
N VAL A 942 -52.25 69.42 4.91
CA VAL A 942 -53.34 70.20 4.34
C VAL A 942 -53.52 71.51 5.10
N ARG A 943 -53.56 72.63 4.39
CA ARG A 943 -53.92 73.97 4.90
C ARG A 943 -55.09 74.54 4.11
N HIS A 944 -56.15 74.95 4.79
CA HIS A 944 -57.27 75.64 4.16
C HIS A 944 -57.06 77.16 4.20
N PHE A 945 -57.42 77.85 3.13
CA PHE A 945 -57.40 79.31 3.06
C PHE A 945 -58.56 79.81 2.19
N VAL A 946 -58.99 81.04 2.41
CA VAL A 946 -60.16 81.63 1.75
C VAL A 946 -59.72 82.83 0.91
N ILE A 947 -60.19 82.88 -0.33
CA ILE A 947 -60.02 84.04 -1.21
C ILE A 947 -61.29 84.87 -1.19
N ASP A 948 -61.23 86.04 -0.54
CA ASP A 948 -62.35 86.98 -0.44
C ASP A 948 -62.13 88.19 -1.35
N LEU A 949 -62.48 88.01 -2.62
CA LEU A 949 -62.49 89.06 -3.63
C LEU A 949 -63.92 89.56 -3.82
N PRO A 950 -64.12 90.89 -4.00
CA PRO A 950 -65.42 91.49 -4.23
C PRO A 950 -66.01 90.84 -5.48
N GLN A 951 -67.31 90.55 -5.43
CA GLN A 951 -68.03 90.18 -6.63
C GLN A 951 -67.79 91.27 -7.66
N THR A 952 -67.18 90.89 -8.79
CA THR A 952 -67.28 91.68 -10.00
C THR A 952 -68.77 91.83 -10.27
N LYS A 953 -69.32 93.01 -9.93
CA LYS A 953 -70.60 93.42 -10.49
C LYS A 953 -70.41 93.28 -12.00
N LYS A 954 -71.22 92.42 -12.64
CA LYS A 954 -71.37 92.46 -14.08
C LYS A 954 -71.66 93.91 -14.43
N VAL A 955 -70.73 94.55 -15.13
CA VAL A 955 -71.03 95.82 -15.78
C VAL A 955 -71.91 95.45 -16.96
N GLU A 956 -73.21 95.58 -16.78
CA GLU A 956 -74.15 95.66 -17.91
C GLU A 956 -74.12 97.12 -18.39
N THR A 957 -73.76 97.31 -19.66
CA THR A 957 -73.83 98.60 -20.33
C THR A 957 -74.96 98.53 -21.35
N ASP A 958 -75.88 99.48 -21.32
CA ASP A 958 -76.94 99.59 -22.33
C ASP A 958 -76.47 100.34 -23.60
N ASP A 959 -75.15 100.49 -23.78
CA ASP A 959 -74.57 101.26 -24.88
C ASP A 959 -73.62 100.42 -25.75
N THR A 960 -73.64 100.70 -27.05
CA THR A 960 -72.94 99.96 -28.11
C THR A 960 -71.45 100.33 -28.23
N GLY A 961 -70.71 100.21 -27.14
CA GLY A 961 -69.26 100.43 -27.10
C GLY A 961 -68.49 99.15 -26.75
N VAL A 962 -67.44 98.83 -27.50
CA VAL A 962 -66.55 97.70 -27.18
C VAL A 962 -65.63 98.07 -26.02
N LEU A 963 -65.73 97.32 -24.92
CA LEU A 963 -64.84 97.41 -23.77
C LEU A 963 -63.49 96.75 -24.12
N TYR A 964 -62.44 97.53 -24.34
CA TYR A 964 -61.08 97.01 -24.52
C TYR A 964 -60.34 96.96 -23.18
N GLY A 965 -59.84 95.76 -22.84
CA GLY A 965 -59.03 95.47 -21.65
C GLY A 965 -59.69 94.46 -20.71
N ARG A 966 -59.32 93.18 -20.85
CA ARG A 966 -59.62 92.12 -19.88
C ARG A 966 -58.33 91.62 -19.24
#